data_AF-A0A951FI48-F1
#
_entry.id   AF-A0A951FI48-F1
#
_cell.length_a   1.000
_cell.length_b   1.000
_cell.length_c   1.000
_cell.angle_alpha   90.00
_cell.angle_beta   90.00
_cell.angle_gamma   90.00
#
_symmetry.space_group_name_H-M   'P 1'
#
loop_
_entity.id
_entity.type
_entity.pdbx_description
1 polymer ?
#
loop_
_entity_poly.entity_id
_entity_poly.type
_entity_poly.pdbx_seq_one_letter_code
_entity_poly.pdbx_strand_id
1 'polypeptide(L)'
;MFVHRWKRAALLLPLVALLASVLPYQTPAVLASHTPDPTSVTIAGSLQEELGCPGDWQPECAATHLTYDAADTVWQRSFTVPAGDYEYKAALNNSWTENYGRNASPGGANIPLSLPSAGPVKFYYSHATHWVTSNRNAVIATAAGSFQSELECPTDWSPDCLRSWLQDPDGDGTYTFLTTALPAGNYAVKVAINESWDENYGANGVPGGANIDFTVPEDGAEIFFSYNAVTHILTISAEGAPKGNLGLAKAHWVTADTIAWQVPGSANNTYTLHFDPNGDLSLTPDGVTGGNSVELTYDPAGLSAAVLAKFPHLAGYTALKLDLDEYNAPDIRQVLKEQIAVSATESDGDLIDATSLQIPGVLDDLYTYSGELGVIYDNNVPTLKLWAPTARSVKLHVFADSDPDTTSTVYPLEGDELSGVWSITGDPSWTNKFYLYEVEVFARTTGQVERNLVTDPYSLSLSTNSARSQIVNLADPALAPPMWEQTIKPQLTAPEDIVLYELHVRDFSASDPKVPAEHRGTFKAFTDTGSNGMQHLRALAQSGLTHVHLLPVFDIATINENKAEREDPDPALLASYPADSEEQARIVEEYAERDSFNWGYDPFHYTTPEGSYATNPDGSTRILEFREMVQSLNQSGLRVVMDVVYNHTNASGQDEKSVLDKVVPGYYHRLNASGSVENSTCCQNTATEHNMMEKLMVDSVVTWAKYYKVDGFRFDLMGHHMKEDMIKVRDALQALTPANDGVDGSKIYVYGEGWDFGEVAQNARGINATQLNMPGTGIGTFNDRLRDAVRGGGPFDIEQALKKQGFINGLYYDPNDLDQGDADAQKSRLLLNQDQIRVGLAGNLRDYLFTDRTGAQVKGSEVDYNGSPTGYTLDPQEVINYVEAHDNQTLFDIVQTKAPADATIAERVRMHNLGMDLVALTQGVPFFQAGQDMLRSKSLDRNSFNSGDWFNKLDFTYETNNWGVGLPPG
;
A
#
# COMPACT_ATOMS: atom_id res chain seq x y z
N MET A 1 44.08 -45.92 5.47
CA MET A 1 44.71 -46.96 6.31
C MET A 1 44.09 -46.81 7.68
N PHE A 2 43.31 -47.83 8.07
CA PHE A 2 42.96 -48.27 9.42
C PHE A 2 42.39 -47.26 10.47
N VAL A 3 41.12 -47.35 10.91
CA VAL A 3 40.53 -48.36 11.85
C VAL A 3 40.96 -48.01 13.29
N HIS A 4 40.11 -47.78 14.30
CA HIS A 4 38.92 -48.53 14.77
C HIS A 4 38.30 -47.83 16.01
N ARG A 5 37.05 -48.18 16.35
CA ARG A 5 36.85 -48.78 17.70
C ARG A 5 35.82 -48.22 18.69
N TRP A 6 34.58 -48.04 18.26
CA TRP A 6 33.30 -48.47 18.89
C TRP A 6 33.18 -48.88 20.39
N LYS A 7 31.96 -48.65 20.92
CA LYS A 7 30.98 -49.58 21.58
C LYS A 7 30.46 -48.98 22.90
N ARG A 8 29.18 -49.03 23.32
CA ARG A 8 27.89 -49.70 22.98
C ARG A 8 26.84 -49.02 23.92
N ALA A 9 25.51 -49.00 23.75
CA ALA A 9 24.50 -49.97 23.28
C ALA A 9 23.21 -49.18 22.88
N ALA A 10 22.41 -49.48 21.84
CA ALA A 10 21.62 -50.68 21.48
C ALA A 10 20.56 -51.01 22.56
N LEU A 11 19.24 -51.12 22.35
CA LEU A 11 18.39 -51.79 21.34
C LEU A 11 16.91 -51.40 21.67
N LEU A 12 15.94 -51.19 20.76
CA LEU A 12 15.17 -52.22 20.00
C LEU A 12 14.19 -51.55 18.99
N LEU A 13 14.22 -52.04 17.74
CA LEU A 13 13.21 -51.99 16.65
C LEU A 13 12.16 -53.13 16.87
N PRO A 14 11.01 -53.30 16.14
CA PRO A 14 10.82 -53.05 14.68
C PRO A 14 9.40 -52.72 14.12
N LEU A 15 9.37 -52.39 12.81
CA LEU A 15 8.37 -52.65 11.74
C LEU A 15 6.84 -52.68 12.03
N VAL A 16 6.09 -51.80 11.34
CA VAL A 16 4.93 -52.18 10.49
C VAL A 16 4.93 -51.28 9.24
N ALA A 17 4.78 -51.92 8.08
CA ALA A 17 4.68 -51.32 6.75
C ALA A 17 3.22 -51.31 6.28
N LEU A 18 2.94 -50.41 5.33
CA LEU A 18 1.88 -50.45 4.31
C LEU A 18 0.41 -50.61 4.79
N LEU A 19 -0.33 -49.49 4.78
CA LEU A 19 -1.68 -49.34 4.20
C LEU A 19 -2.19 -47.93 4.59
N ALA A 20 -1.92 -46.94 3.75
CA ALA A 20 -2.69 -45.70 3.74
C ALA A 20 -3.24 -45.57 2.32
N SER A 21 -4.49 -46.00 2.18
CA SER A 21 -5.32 -45.83 1.00
C SER A 21 -5.32 -44.36 0.57
N VAL A 22 -4.97 -44.15 -0.69
CA VAL A 22 -5.35 -42.99 -1.49
C VAL A 22 -6.87 -42.86 -1.39
N LEU A 23 -7.36 -41.81 -0.74
CA LEU A 23 -8.72 -41.33 -0.89
C LEU A 23 -8.65 -40.04 -1.70
N PRO A 24 -9.50 -39.86 -2.71
CA PRO A 24 -9.59 -38.60 -3.44
C PRO A 24 -10.03 -37.51 -2.47
N TYR A 25 -9.26 -36.42 -2.40
CA TYR A 25 -9.72 -35.18 -1.78
C TYR A 25 -10.73 -34.55 -2.74
N GLN A 26 -12.00 -34.94 -2.58
CA GLN A 26 -13.10 -34.08 -2.98
C GLN A 26 -13.22 -33.01 -1.91
N THR A 27 -12.92 -31.75 -2.24
CA THR A 27 -13.38 -30.62 -1.44
C THR A 27 -14.85 -30.39 -1.79
N PRO A 28 -15.81 -30.66 -0.87
CA PRO A 28 -17.14 -30.14 -1.05
C PRO A 28 -17.11 -28.62 -0.85
N ALA A 29 -18.07 -27.92 -1.45
CA ALA A 29 -18.38 -26.54 -1.14
C ALA A 29 -18.47 -26.33 0.38
N VAL A 30 -18.04 -25.15 0.84
CA VAL A 30 -17.98 -24.74 2.24
C VAL A 30 -19.38 -24.83 2.87
N LEU A 31 -19.64 -25.96 3.51
CA LEU A 31 -20.61 -26.12 4.58
C LEU A 31 -19.81 -26.56 5.81
N ALA A 32 -20.00 -25.89 6.95
CA ALA A 32 -19.33 -26.14 8.22
C ALA A 32 -19.58 -27.56 8.79
N SER A 33 -19.07 -28.59 8.13
CA SER A 33 -19.17 -29.99 8.54
C SER A 33 -18.02 -30.44 9.45
N HIS A 34 -17.11 -29.54 9.81
CA HIS A 34 -15.88 -29.85 10.53
C HIS A 34 -15.86 -29.41 12.00
N THR A 35 -16.81 -28.59 12.45
CA THR A 35 -16.90 -28.09 13.84
C THR A 35 -18.32 -28.25 14.42
N PRO A 36 -18.47 -28.64 15.70
CA PRO A 36 -19.77 -28.62 16.37
C PRO A 36 -20.33 -27.20 16.50
N ASP A 37 -21.66 -27.08 16.55
CA ASP A 37 -22.33 -25.80 16.83
C ASP A 37 -21.74 -25.11 18.07
N PRO A 38 -21.40 -23.81 17.98
CA PRO A 38 -20.80 -23.10 19.10
C PRO A 38 -21.82 -22.92 20.23
N THR A 39 -21.33 -22.98 21.46
CA THR A 39 -22.12 -22.69 22.66
C THR A 39 -22.30 -21.19 22.90
N SER A 40 -21.44 -20.36 22.31
CA SER A 40 -21.53 -18.90 22.30
C SER A 40 -20.78 -18.32 21.09
N VAL A 41 -21.24 -17.15 20.66
CA VAL A 41 -20.58 -16.31 19.66
C VAL A 41 -20.46 -14.91 20.23
N THR A 42 -19.23 -14.43 20.39
CA THR A 42 -18.91 -13.13 20.96
C THR A 42 -18.39 -12.21 19.86
N ILE A 43 -18.99 -11.04 19.69
CA ILE A 43 -18.35 -9.96 18.94
C ILE A 43 -17.27 -9.37 19.83
N ALA A 44 -16.03 -9.71 19.53
CA ALA A 44 -14.86 -9.30 20.28
C ALA A 44 -14.02 -8.32 19.45
N GLY A 45 -13.66 -7.19 20.06
CA GLY A 45 -13.16 -6.04 19.32
C GLY A 45 -12.86 -4.84 20.20
N SER A 46 -12.45 -3.73 19.58
CA SER A 46 -12.18 -2.44 20.24
C SER A 46 -13.44 -1.62 20.58
N LEU A 47 -14.62 -2.25 20.47
CA LEU A 47 -15.93 -1.67 20.77
C LEU A 47 -16.55 -2.24 22.06
N GLN A 48 -15.86 -3.18 22.71
CA GLN A 48 -16.47 -3.99 23.76
C GLN A 48 -16.62 -3.21 25.05
N GLU A 49 -15.66 -2.35 25.41
CA GLU A 49 -15.76 -1.49 26.58
C GLU A 49 -16.99 -0.58 26.50
N GLU A 50 -17.23 0.03 25.33
CA GLU A 50 -18.39 0.88 25.03
C GLU A 50 -19.71 0.11 25.11
N LEU A 51 -19.68 -1.19 24.78
CA LEU A 51 -20.83 -2.09 24.87
C LEU A 51 -21.00 -2.74 26.25
N GLY A 52 -20.19 -2.34 27.24
CA GLY A 52 -20.34 -2.73 28.64
C GLY A 52 -19.52 -3.95 29.06
N CYS A 53 -18.49 -4.32 28.29
CA CYS A 53 -17.47 -5.26 28.75
C CYS A 53 -16.47 -4.58 29.69
N PRO A 54 -15.78 -5.34 30.56
CA PRO A 54 -14.68 -4.83 31.39
C PRO A 54 -13.45 -4.31 30.62
N GLY A 55 -13.37 -4.55 29.31
CA GLY A 55 -12.32 -4.08 28.41
C GLY A 55 -12.46 -4.72 27.02
N ASP A 56 -11.57 -4.35 26.12
CA ASP A 56 -11.60 -4.79 24.72
C ASP A 56 -10.98 -6.16 24.47
N TRP A 57 -11.35 -6.76 23.34
CA TRP A 57 -10.85 -8.05 22.85
C TRP A 57 -11.04 -9.22 23.84
N GLN A 58 -12.15 -9.21 24.58
CA GLN A 58 -12.54 -10.22 25.57
C GLN A 58 -13.52 -11.24 24.98
N PRO A 59 -13.05 -12.42 24.53
CA PRO A 59 -13.91 -13.43 23.92
C PRO A 59 -14.94 -14.02 24.90
N GLU A 60 -14.68 -13.96 26.20
CA GLU A 60 -15.57 -14.43 27.27
C GLU A 60 -16.64 -13.41 27.72
N CYS A 61 -16.60 -12.18 27.18
CA CYS A 61 -17.52 -11.14 27.62
C CYS A 61 -18.96 -11.39 27.14
N ALA A 62 -19.84 -11.72 28.09
CA ALA A 62 -21.25 -11.97 27.80
C ALA A 62 -22.04 -10.74 27.31
N ALA A 63 -21.54 -9.52 27.54
CA ALA A 63 -22.22 -8.29 27.12
C ALA A 63 -22.38 -8.22 25.60
N THR A 64 -21.38 -8.70 24.84
CA THR A 64 -21.35 -8.71 23.37
C THR A 64 -21.61 -10.09 22.76
N HIS A 65 -22.22 -11.01 23.52
CA HIS A 65 -22.75 -12.25 22.94
C HIS A 65 -23.86 -11.96 21.94
N LEU A 66 -23.80 -12.64 20.80
CA LEU A 66 -24.90 -12.77 19.87
C LEU A 66 -25.93 -13.77 20.40
N THR A 67 -27.18 -13.64 19.94
CA THR A 67 -28.24 -14.59 20.25
C THR A 67 -28.46 -15.49 19.05
N TYR A 68 -28.46 -16.81 19.25
CA TYR A 68 -28.85 -17.75 18.20
C TYR A 68 -30.36 -17.67 17.97
N ASP A 69 -30.76 -17.39 16.73
CA ASP A 69 -32.15 -17.49 16.31
C ASP A 69 -32.38 -18.82 15.60
N ALA A 70 -33.18 -19.70 16.20
CA ALA A 70 -33.50 -21.00 15.62
C ALA A 70 -34.45 -20.92 14.41
N ALA A 71 -35.17 -19.80 14.27
CA ALA A 71 -36.06 -19.57 13.14
C ALA A 71 -35.29 -19.34 11.83
N ASP A 72 -34.06 -18.84 11.89
CA ASP A 72 -33.23 -18.60 10.71
C ASP A 72 -31.81 -19.17 10.75
N THR A 73 -31.42 -19.80 11.86
CA THR A 73 -30.11 -20.46 12.09
C THR A 73 -28.92 -19.50 12.16
N VAL A 74 -29.16 -18.20 12.38
CA VAL A 74 -28.10 -17.18 12.45
C VAL A 74 -27.92 -16.69 13.89
N TRP A 75 -26.66 -16.47 14.28
CA TRP A 75 -26.34 -15.75 15.51
C TRP A 75 -26.39 -14.26 15.24
N GLN A 76 -27.22 -13.52 15.98
CA GLN A 76 -27.44 -12.12 15.70
C GLN A 76 -27.80 -11.31 16.94
N ARG A 77 -27.43 -10.02 16.94
CA ARG A 77 -27.84 -9.05 17.96
C ARG A 77 -27.58 -7.63 17.49
N SER A 78 -28.46 -6.71 17.89
CA SER A 78 -28.25 -5.27 17.72
C SER A 78 -27.67 -4.65 18.98
N PHE A 79 -26.69 -3.78 18.79
CA PHE A 79 -26.12 -2.92 19.82
C PHE A 79 -26.24 -1.46 19.41
N THR A 80 -26.36 -0.56 20.38
CA THR A 80 -26.16 0.87 20.13
C THR A 80 -24.67 1.15 20.29
N VAL A 81 -23.98 1.27 19.16
CA VAL A 81 -22.52 1.51 19.13
C VAL A 81 -22.31 3.03 19.06
N PRO A 82 -21.41 3.62 19.86
CA PRO A 82 -21.08 5.05 19.74
C PRO A 82 -20.46 5.40 18.38
N ALA A 83 -20.32 6.69 18.11
CA ALA A 83 -19.52 7.14 16.98
C ALA A 83 -18.05 6.75 17.19
N GLY A 84 -17.31 6.53 16.12
CA GLY A 84 -15.89 6.16 16.19
C GLY A 84 -15.52 5.06 15.21
N ASP A 85 -14.24 4.75 15.20
CA ASP A 85 -13.65 3.68 14.41
C ASP A 85 -13.32 2.50 15.31
N TYR A 86 -13.90 1.36 14.96
CA TYR A 86 -13.80 0.13 15.73
C TYR A 86 -13.28 -1.00 14.85
N GLU A 87 -12.79 -2.05 15.49
CA GLU A 87 -12.44 -3.30 14.83
C GLU A 87 -13.03 -4.48 15.60
N TYR A 88 -13.47 -5.53 14.90
CA TYR A 88 -14.06 -6.70 15.56
C TYR A 88 -13.86 -8.03 14.81
N LYS A 89 -14.14 -9.13 15.52
CA LYS A 89 -14.21 -10.52 15.03
C LYS A 89 -15.27 -11.30 15.79
N ALA A 90 -15.61 -12.49 15.29
CA ALA A 90 -16.39 -13.48 16.03
C ALA A 90 -15.46 -14.46 16.76
N ALA A 91 -15.46 -14.44 18.09
CA ALA A 91 -14.85 -15.48 18.91
C ALA A 91 -15.88 -16.53 19.32
N LEU A 92 -15.55 -17.82 19.21
CA LEU A 92 -16.46 -18.91 19.54
C LEU A 92 -16.16 -19.51 20.91
N ASN A 93 -17.21 -19.99 21.58
CA ASN A 93 -17.10 -20.75 22.83
C ASN A 93 -16.30 -20.02 23.93
N ASN A 94 -16.46 -18.70 24.02
CA ASN A 94 -15.80 -17.84 25.00
C ASN A 94 -14.26 -17.88 24.96
N SER A 95 -13.63 -18.21 23.81
CA SER A 95 -12.17 -18.17 23.68
C SER A 95 -11.72 -17.84 22.26
N TRP A 96 -10.43 -17.51 22.10
CA TRP A 96 -9.80 -17.31 20.79
C TRP A 96 -9.40 -18.60 20.06
N THR A 97 -9.61 -19.78 20.67
CA THR A 97 -9.22 -21.08 20.09
C THR A 97 -9.81 -21.29 18.70
N GLU A 98 -11.05 -20.87 18.51
CA GLU A 98 -11.73 -20.84 17.23
C GLU A 98 -12.39 -19.48 17.07
N ASN A 99 -12.01 -18.76 16.03
CA ASN A 99 -12.50 -17.42 15.77
C ASN A 99 -12.42 -17.11 14.28
N TYR A 100 -13.25 -16.18 13.84
CA TYR A 100 -13.36 -15.81 12.43
C TYR A 100 -13.38 -14.28 12.30
N GLY A 101 -12.63 -13.79 11.33
CA GLY A 101 -12.52 -12.37 11.02
C GLY A 101 -12.91 -12.09 9.57
N ARG A 102 -12.24 -11.12 8.96
CA ARG A 102 -12.46 -10.72 7.57
C ARG A 102 -12.39 -11.93 6.64
N ASN A 103 -13.30 -11.97 5.67
CA ASN A 103 -13.46 -13.01 4.67
C ASN A 103 -13.68 -14.42 5.24
N ALA A 104 -14.46 -14.53 6.33
CA ALA A 104 -14.79 -15.78 7.02
C ALA A 104 -13.57 -16.66 7.38
N SER A 105 -12.38 -16.06 7.47
CA SER A 105 -11.14 -16.80 7.59
C SER A 105 -10.88 -17.20 9.04
N PRO A 106 -10.50 -18.47 9.32
CA PRO A 106 -10.12 -18.90 10.66
C PRO A 106 -8.92 -18.11 11.17
N GLY A 107 -9.06 -17.42 12.29
CA GLY A 107 -8.03 -16.50 12.79
C GLY A 107 -7.72 -15.33 11.85
N GLY A 108 -8.63 -15.02 10.92
CA GLY A 108 -8.46 -13.99 9.88
C GLY A 108 -8.23 -12.58 10.43
N ALA A 109 -8.04 -11.59 9.57
CA ALA A 109 -7.84 -10.19 9.99
C ALA A 109 -9.06 -9.58 10.68
N ASN A 110 -8.89 -8.48 11.43
CA ASN A 110 -10.01 -7.77 12.06
C ASN A 110 -10.93 -7.14 11.01
N ILE A 111 -12.21 -6.96 11.35
CA ILE A 111 -13.19 -6.28 10.50
C ILE A 111 -13.33 -4.84 11.01
N PRO A 112 -12.94 -3.82 10.22
CA PRO A 112 -13.11 -2.42 10.61
C PRO A 112 -14.58 -2.02 10.57
N LEU A 113 -15.00 -1.12 11.45
CA LEU A 113 -16.34 -0.56 11.55
C LEU A 113 -16.21 0.92 11.90
N SER A 114 -16.42 1.78 10.91
CA SER A 114 -16.46 3.23 11.10
C SER A 114 -17.91 3.71 11.25
N LEU A 115 -18.17 4.50 12.28
CA LEU A 115 -19.49 5.05 12.57
C LEU A 115 -19.41 6.56 12.76
N PRO A 116 -20.01 7.37 11.86
CA PRO A 116 -19.98 8.84 11.97
C PRO A 116 -20.86 9.38 13.11
N SER A 117 -21.75 8.55 13.64
CA SER A 117 -22.64 8.91 14.74
C SER A 117 -23.06 7.67 15.51
N ALA A 118 -23.32 7.82 16.82
CA ALA A 118 -23.84 6.73 17.64
C ALA A 118 -25.18 6.22 17.08
N GLY A 119 -25.32 4.90 16.96
CA GLY A 119 -26.51 4.32 16.34
C GLY A 119 -26.62 2.80 16.48
N PRO A 120 -27.76 2.23 16.09
CA PRO A 120 -27.94 0.79 16.09
C PRO A 120 -27.07 0.15 15.00
N VAL A 121 -26.29 -0.85 15.39
CA VAL A 121 -25.56 -1.76 14.51
C VAL A 121 -26.00 -3.17 14.82
N LYS A 122 -26.47 -3.89 13.80
CA LYS A 122 -26.84 -5.30 13.93
C LYS A 122 -25.69 -6.15 13.39
N PHE A 123 -25.22 -7.07 14.22
CA PHE A 123 -24.16 -8.01 13.89
C PHE A 123 -24.74 -9.39 13.63
N TYR A 124 -24.10 -10.11 12.73
CA TYR A 124 -24.52 -11.43 12.25
C TYR A 124 -23.32 -12.37 12.22
N TYR A 125 -23.55 -13.62 12.56
CA TYR A 125 -22.62 -14.72 12.35
C TYR A 125 -23.38 -15.96 11.89
N SER A 126 -23.01 -16.46 10.71
CA SER A 126 -23.49 -17.73 10.16
C SER A 126 -22.49 -18.82 10.53
N HIS A 127 -22.92 -19.83 11.30
CA HIS A 127 -22.02 -20.94 11.58
C HIS A 127 -21.72 -21.77 10.33
N ALA A 128 -22.67 -21.86 9.38
CA ALA A 128 -22.55 -22.68 8.17
C ALA A 128 -21.43 -22.21 7.23
N THR A 129 -21.17 -20.90 7.17
CA THR A 129 -20.18 -20.27 6.29
C THR A 129 -19.03 -19.61 7.06
N HIS A 130 -19.14 -19.55 8.39
CA HIS A 130 -18.29 -18.76 9.29
C HIS A 130 -18.26 -17.25 9.01
N TRP A 131 -19.16 -16.76 8.16
CA TRP A 131 -19.20 -15.35 7.83
C TRP A 131 -19.72 -14.54 9.01
N VAL A 132 -18.93 -13.53 9.40
CA VAL A 132 -19.25 -12.53 10.42
C VAL A 132 -19.29 -11.17 9.76
N THR A 133 -20.35 -10.41 10.01
CA THR A 133 -20.51 -9.06 9.45
C THR A 133 -21.50 -8.21 10.26
N SER A 134 -21.71 -6.98 9.82
CA SER A 134 -22.75 -6.07 10.32
C SER A 134 -23.52 -5.42 9.17
N ASN A 135 -24.70 -4.89 9.48
CA ASN A 135 -25.49 -4.06 8.54
C ASN A 135 -24.87 -2.67 8.25
N ARG A 136 -23.61 -2.46 8.62
CA ARG A 136 -22.78 -1.31 8.26
C ARG A 136 -21.61 -1.71 7.37
N ASN A 137 -21.19 -2.96 7.44
CA ASN A 137 -20.05 -3.49 6.68
C ASN A 137 -20.46 -4.17 5.38
N ALA A 138 -21.66 -4.76 5.32
CA ALA A 138 -22.13 -5.50 4.17
C ALA A 138 -23.62 -5.28 3.92
N VAL A 139 -24.05 -5.54 2.69
CA VAL A 139 -25.46 -5.63 2.33
C VAL A 139 -26.04 -6.90 2.97
N ILE A 140 -27.14 -6.76 3.70
CA ILE A 140 -27.88 -7.91 4.24
C ILE A 140 -28.99 -8.26 3.25
N ALA A 141 -28.68 -9.17 2.32
CA ALA A 141 -29.56 -9.53 1.21
C ALA A 141 -30.32 -10.85 1.45
N THR A 142 -31.64 -10.81 1.45
CA THR A 142 -32.49 -12.01 1.59
C THR A 142 -33.17 -12.34 0.27
N ALA A 143 -33.03 -13.58 -0.21
CA ALA A 143 -33.81 -14.09 -1.34
C ALA A 143 -35.25 -14.41 -0.88
N ALA A 144 -36.11 -13.40 -0.87
CA ALA A 144 -37.48 -13.50 -0.40
C ALA A 144 -38.44 -13.92 -1.53
N GLY A 145 -39.23 -14.97 -1.31
CA GLY A 145 -39.99 -15.59 -2.38
C GLY A 145 -41.05 -16.59 -1.92
N SER A 146 -41.75 -17.18 -2.89
CA SER A 146 -42.83 -18.17 -2.69
C SER A 146 -42.34 -19.57 -2.31
N PHE A 147 -41.09 -19.69 -1.88
CA PHE A 147 -40.42 -20.95 -1.55
C PHE A 147 -39.91 -20.98 -0.10
N GLN A 148 -39.93 -19.85 0.61
CA GLN A 148 -39.27 -19.72 1.90
C GLN A 148 -39.92 -20.61 2.98
N SER A 149 -41.22 -20.88 2.88
CA SER A 149 -41.88 -21.84 3.77
C SER A 149 -41.33 -23.27 3.63
N GLU A 150 -40.83 -23.65 2.45
CA GLU A 150 -40.16 -24.95 2.24
C GLU A 150 -38.76 -24.98 2.87
N LEU A 151 -38.17 -23.82 3.15
CA LEU A 151 -36.95 -23.68 3.95
C LEU A 151 -37.23 -23.61 5.45
N GLU A 152 -38.49 -23.81 5.87
CA GLU A 152 -38.98 -23.65 7.25
C GLU A 152 -39.06 -22.20 7.74
N CYS A 153 -39.09 -21.21 6.84
CA CYS A 153 -39.49 -19.86 7.23
C CYS A 153 -40.97 -19.84 7.67
N PRO A 154 -41.37 -18.95 8.59
CA PRO A 154 -42.76 -18.88 9.06
C PRO A 154 -43.79 -18.63 7.95
N THR A 155 -43.42 -17.84 6.94
CA THR A 155 -44.24 -17.51 5.78
C THR A 155 -43.37 -17.32 4.54
N ASP A 156 -43.98 -17.44 3.37
CA ASP A 156 -43.39 -16.98 2.11
C ASP A 156 -43.31 -15.46 2.05
N TRP A 157 -42.41 -14.93 1.22
CA TRP A 157 -42.20 -13.49 1.02
C TRP A 157 -41.80 -12.74 2.30
N SER A 158 -41.03 -13.40 3.17
CA SER A 158 -40.52 -12.87 4.43
C SER A 158 -39.10 -12.31 4.24
N PRO A 159 -38.91 -10.99 4.16
CA PRO A 159 -37.59 -10.38 3.95
C PRO A 159 -36.67 -10.56 5.17
N ASP A 160 -37.26 -10.77 6.35
CA ASP A 160 -36.62 -10.97 7.64
C ASP A 160 -36.23 -12.43 7.93
N CYS A 161 -36.55 -13.38 7.05
CA CYS A 161 -36.14 -14.77 7.23
C CYS A 161 -34.76 -15.04 6.60
N LEU A 162 -33.71 -15.11 7.43
CA LEU A 162 -32.32 -15.33 6.98
C LEU A 162 -32.01 -16.78 6.58
N ARG A 163 -32.99 -17.69 6.50
CA ARG A 163 -32.76 -19.04 5.93
C ARG A 163 -32.43 -19.02 4.45
N SER A 164 -32.85 -17.95 3.78
CA SER A 164 -32.51 -17.64 2.38
C SER A 164 -31.58 -16.42 2.30
N TRP A 165 -30.71 -16.25 3.31
CA TRP A 165 -29.71 -15.18 3.34
C TRP A 165 -28.63 -15.43 2.29
N LEU A 166 -28.50 -14.48 1.36
CA LEU A 166 -27.42 -14.42 0.39
C LEU A 166 -26.17 -13.87 1.09
N GLN A 167 -25.08 -14.61 1.07
CA GLN A 167 -23.86 -14.34 1.84
C GLN A 167 -22.65 -14.10 0.94
N ASP A 168 -21.76 -13.20 1.35
CA ASP A 168 -20.52 -12.84 0.62
C ASP A 168 -19.30 -13.08 1.54
N PRO A 169 -18.95 -14.35 1.81
CA PRO A 169 -17.87 -14.69 2.71
C PRO A 169 -16.48 -14.34 2.19
N ASP A 170 -16.26 -14.15 0.88
CA ASP A 170 -14.98 -13.78 0.28
C ASP A 170 -14.83 -12.28 -0.01
N GLY A 171 -15.91 -11.51 0.08
CA GLY A 171 -15.91 -10.05 0.02
C GLY A 171 -15.81 -9.51 -1.41
N ASP A 172 -16.32 -10.25 -2.40
CA ASP A 172 -16.21 -9.90 -3.81
C ASP A 172 -17.40 -9.07 -4.35
N GLY A 173 -18.40 -8.80 -3.49
CA GLY A 173 -19.62 -8.07 -3.84
C GLY A 173 -20.73 -8.93 -4.45
N THR A 174 -20.53 -10.25 -4.52
CA THR A 174 -21.50 -11.23 -5.01
C THR A 174 -22.00 -12.10 -3.86
N TYR A 175 -23.27 -11.93 -3.50
CA TYR A 175 -23.91 -12.62 -2.39
C TYR A 175 -24.57 -13.89 -2.89
N THR A 176 -24.32 -15.02 -2.23
CA THR A 176 -24.78 -16.33 -2.70
C THR A 176 -25.59 -17.10 -1.66
N PHE A 177 -26.55 -17.88 -2.13
CA PHE A 177 -27.37 -18.77 -1.31
C PHE A 177 -27.59 -20.08 -2.08
N LEU A 178 -27.41 -21.20 -1.39
CA LEU A 178 -27.52 -22.55 -1.96
C LEU A 178 -28.51 -23.36 -1.14
N THR A 179 -29.41 -24.08 -1.81
CA THR A 179 -30.34 -24.99 -1.12
C THR A 179 -30.71 -26.19 -1.97
N THR A 180 -30.83 -27.35 -1.33
CA THR A 180 -31.41 -28.58 -1.91
C THR A 180 -32.79 -28.90 -1.31
N ALA A 181 -33.32 -28.02 -0.45
CA ALA A 181 -34.52 -28.29 0.33
C ALA A 181 -35.82 -28.03 -0.44
N LEU A 182 -35.75 -27.39 -1.61
CA LEU A 182 -36.93 -27.04 -2.39
C LEU A 182 -37.49 -28.28 -3.12
N PRO A 183 -38.79 -28.59 -2.98
CA PRO A 183 -39.46 -29.59 -3.79
C PRO A 183 -39.53 -29.19 -5.28
N ALA A 184 -39.76 -30.17 -6.15
CA ALA A 184 -40.00 -29.92 -7.57
C ALA A 184 -41.22 -29.01 -7.77
N GLY A 185 -41.05 -27.89 -8.49
CA GLY A 185 -42.11 -26.90 -8.61
C GLY A 185 -41.68 -25.60 -9.30
N ASN A 186 -42.65 -24.69 -9.47
CA ASN A 186 -42.41 -23.33 -9.97
C ASN A 186 -42.53 -22.35 -8.81
N TYR A 187 -41.56 -21.47 -8.68
CA TYR A 187 -41.44 -20.51 -7.60
C TYR A 187 -41.12 -19.12 -8.14
N ALA A 188 -41.28 -18.11 -7.30
CA ALA A 188 -40.93 -16.73 -7.60
C ALA A 188 -40.10 -16.13 -6.47
N VAL A 189 -39.14 -15.26 -6.79
CA VAL A 189 -38.20 -14.65 -5.85
C VAL A 189 -37.92 -13.18 -6.17
N LYS A 190 -37.50 -12.43 -5.15
CA LYS A 190 -36.85 -11.12 -5.23
C LYS A 190 -35.80 -11.00 -4.14
N VAL A 191 -34.88 -10.05 -4.27
CA VAL A 191 -33.93 -9.72 -3.21
C VAL A 191 -34.48 -8.57 -2.38
N ALA A 192 -34.63 -8.80 -1.08
CA ALA A 192 -34.95 -7.78 -0.08
C ALA A 192 -33.68 -7.39 0.69
N ILE A 193 -33.52 -6.12 1.01
CA ILE A 193 -32.32 -5.58 1.65
C ILE A 193 -32.61 -5.20 3.10
N ASN A 194 -31.68 -5.49 4.00
CA ASN A 194 -31.75 -5.15 5.42
C ASN A 194 -33.02 -5.66 6.12
N GLU A 195 -33.39 -6.91 5.80
CA GLU A 195 -34.53 -7.61 6.43
C GLU A 195 -35.88 -6.92 6.24
N SER A 196 -36.00 -6.04 5.24
CA SER A 196 -37.17 -5.22 4.98
C SER A 196 -37.45 -5.10 3.47
N TRP A 197 -38.70 -4.73 3.14
CA TRP A 197 -39.09 -4.45 1.76
C TRP A 197 -38.83 -2.99 1.33
N ASP A 198 -38.30 -2.14 2.22
CA ASP A 198 -38.05 -0.71 1.94
C ASP A 198 -37.10 -0.54 0.76
N GLU A 199 -36.10 -1.42 0.66
CA GLU A 199 -35.20 -1.54 -0.48
C GLU A 199 -35.23 -3.00 -0.98
N ASN A 200 -35.57 -3.18 -2.25
CA ASN A 200 -35.64 -4.50 -2.87
C ASN A 200 -35.47 -4.44 -4.37
N TYR A 201 -35.00 -5.54 -4.96
CA TYR A 201 -34.66 -5.63 -6.38
C TYR A 201 -35.32 -6.87 -7.00
N GLY A 202 -35.96 -6.65 -8.15
CA GLY A 202 -36.64 -7.68 -8.92
C GLY A 202 -35.93 -8.01 -10.22
N ALA A 203 -36.68 -8.48 -11.21
CA ALA A 203 -36.15 -8.82 -12.54
C ALA A 203 -35.28 -7.71 -13.13
N ASN A 204 -34.11 -8.09 -13.66
CA ASN A 204 -33.08 -7.21 -14.23
C ASN A 204 -32.49 -6.19 -13.25
N GLY A 205 -32.52 -6.47 -11.94
CA GLY A 205 -31.96 -5.57 -10.91
C GLY A 205 -32.73 -4.27 -10.74
N VAL A 206 -33.98 -4.20 -11.18
CA VAL A 206 -34.80 -2.99 -11.08
C VAL A 206 -35.29 -2.81 -9.63
N PRO A 207 -35.09 -1.63 -9.00
CA PRO A 207 -35.65 -1.32 -7.70
C PRO A 207 -37.18 -1.47 -7.70
N GLY A 208 -37.71 -2.29 -6.78
CA GLY A 208 -39.15 -2.61 -6.74
C GLY A 208 -39.69 -3.33 -7.99
N GLY A 209 -38.81 -3.95 -8.78
CA GLY A 209 -39.12 -4.57 -10.09
C GLY A 209 -40.10 -5.74 -10.01
N ALA A 210 -40.29 -6.48 -11.11
CA ALA A 210 -41.15 -7.67 -11.12
C ALA A 210 -40.51 -8.86 -10.36
N ASN A 211 -41.30 -9.84 -9.93
CA ASN A 211 -40.76 -11.07 -9.34
C ASN A 211 -40.00 -11.87 -10.42
N ILE A 212 -38.99 -12.62 -10.00
CA ILE A 212 -38.20 -13.50 -10.86
C ILE A 212 -38.75 -14.92 -10.70
N ASP A 213 -39.30 -15.48 -11.77
CA ASP A 213 -39.81 -16.85 -11.77
C ASP A 213 -38.66 -17.85 -12.01
N PHE A 214 -38.67 -18.98 -11.31
CA PHE A 214 -37.72 -20.09 -11.51
C PHE A 214 -38.40 -21.45 -11.27
N THR A 215 -37.78 -22.51 -11.79
CA THR A 215 -38.29 -23.89 -11.69
C THR A 215 -37.28 -24.79 -11.01
N VAL A 216 -37.73 -25.59 -10.05
CA VAL A 216 -36.98 -26.68 -9.43
C VAL A 216 -37.34 -27.96 -10.19
N PRO A 217 -36.37 -28.62 -10.87
CA PRO A 217 -36.67 -29.69 -11.83
C PRO A 217 -37.08 -31.00 -11.16
N GLU A 218 -36.49 -31.32 -10.01
CA GLU A 218 -36.79 -32.52 -9.22
C GLU A 218 -36.56 -32.27 -7.72
N ASP A 219 -37.17 -33.10 -6.88
CA ASP A 219 -36.98 -33.01 -5.42
C ASP A 219 -35.51 -33.23 -5.06
N GLY A 220 -34.94 -32.33 -4.27
CA GLY A 220 -33.53 -32.41 -3.88
C GLY A 220 -32.55 -31.79 -4.88
N ALA A 221 -33.04 -31.22 -6.00
CA ALA A 221 -32.20 -30.46 -6.92
C ALA A 221 -31.53 -29.28 -6.20
N GLU A 222 -30.26 -29.06 -6.50
CA GLU A 222 -29.50 -27.94 -5.94
C GLU A 222 -29.87 -26.64 -6.67
N ILE A 223 -30.43 -25.71 -5.92
CA ILE A 223 -30.78 -24.38 -6.40
C ILE A 223 -29.79 -23.38 -5.83
N PHE A 224 -29.08 -22.72 -6.73
CA PHE A 224 -28.11 -21.68 -6.41
C PHE A 224 -28.65 -20.31 -6.80
N PHE A 225 -28.51 -19.37 -5.87
CA PHE A 225 -28.85 -17.97 -6.04
C PHE A 225 -27.57 -17.15 -5.92
N SER A 226 -27.36 -16.22 -6.84
CA SER A 226 -26.22 -15.29 -6.84
C SER A 226 -26.71 -13.88 -7.12
N TYR A 227 -26.41 -12.95 -6.23
CA TYR A 227 -26.84 -11.57 -6.27
C TYR A 227 -25.62 -10.65 -6.30
N ASN A 228 -25.46 -9.87 -7.37
CA ASN A 228 -24.42 -8.87 -7.46
C ASN A 228 -24.91 -7.56 -6.83
N ALA A 229 -24.22 -7.05 -5.80
CA ALA A 229 -24.68 -5.87 -5.07
C ALA A 229 -24.51 -4.54 -5.83
N VAL A 230 -23.72 -4.50 -6.90
CA VAL A 230 -23.51 -3.30 -7.73
C VAL A 230 -24.56 -3.20 -8.83
N THR A 231 -24.82 -4.30 -9.56
CA THR A 231 -25.83 -4.33 -10.63
C THR A 231 -27.23 -4.64 -10.13
N HIS A 232 -27.34 -5.13 -8.88
CA HIS A 232 -28.54 -5.63 -8.24
C HIS A 232 -29.22 -6.81 -8.96
N ILE A 233 -28.51 -7.46 -9.89
CA ILE A 233 -29.04 -8.60 -10.63
C ILE A 233 -28.95 -9.86 -9.76
N LEU A 234 -30.08 -10.55 -9.61
CA LEU A 234 -30.15 -11.90 -9.04
C LEU A 234 -30.19 -12.94 -10.17
N THR A 235 -29.23 -13.86 -10.15
CA THR A 235 -29.15 -15.04 -11.02
C THR A 235 -29.55 -16.28 -10.23
N ILE A 236 -30.31 -17.17 -10.87
CA ILE A 236 -30.81 -18.41 -10.26
C ILE A 236 -30.40 -19.56 -11.17
N SER A 237 -29.74 -20.56 -10.60
CA SER A 237 -29.33 -21.79 -11.30
C SER A 237 -30.03 -22.98 -10.66
N ALA A 238 -30.71 -23.77 -11.49
CA ALA A 238 -31.30 -25.06 -11.08
C ALA A 238 -30.36 -26.25 -11.33
N GLU A 239 -29.15 -25.97 -11.80
CA GLU A 239 -28.10 -26.94 -12.12
C GLU A 239 -27.02 -27.01 -11.02
N GLY A 240 -27.23 -26.30 -9.91
CA GLY A 240 -26.29 -26.19 -8.79
C GLY A 240 -25.45 -24.92 -8.78
N ALA A 241 -24.49 -24.84 -7.83
CA ALA A 241 -23.52 -23.75 -7.77
C ALA A 241 -22.40 -23.91 -8.81
N PRO A 242 -21.98 -22.83 -9.49
CA PRO A 242 -20.78 -22.85 -10.31
C PRO A 242 -19.55 -23.19 -9.47
N LYS A 243 -18.64 -23.99 -10.03
CA LYS A 243 -17.33 -24.26 -9.42
C LYS A 243 -16.30 -23.28 -9.97
N GLY A 244 -15.90 -22.33 -9.13
CA GLY A 244 -14.95 -21.27 -9.48
C GLY A 244 -15.56 -19.88 -9.37
N ASN A 245 -14.78 -18.86 -9.72
CA ASN A 245 -15.20 -17.46 -9.65
C ASN A 245 -14.42 -16.62 -10.68
N LEU A 246 -15.13 -16.08 -11.69
CA LEU A 246 -14.55 -15.19 -12.71
C LEU A 246 -14.30 -13.77 -12.19
N GLY A 247 -14.90 -13.40 -11.06
CA GLY A 247 -14.57 -12.19 -10.32
C GLY A 247 -13.19 -12.27 -9.65
N LEU A 248 -12.61 -13.46 -9.49
CA LEU A 248 -11.24 -13.64 -9.00
C LEU A 248 -10.28 -13.93 -10.15
N ALA A 249 -9.00 -13.59 -9.98
CA ALA A 249 -7.94 -13.94 -10.93
C ALA A 249 -6.85 -14.80 -10.27
N LYS A 250 -7.09 -16.12 -10.21
CA LYS A 250 -6.21 -17.11 -9.58
C LYS A 250 -5.24 -17.79 -10.56
N ALA A 251 -5.41 -17.56 -11.85
CA ALA A 251 -4.47 -18.00 -12.89
C ALA A 251 -3.56 -16.84 -13.32
N HIS A 252 -2.36 -17.15 -13.79
CA HIS A 252 -1.36 -16.15 -14.22
C HIS A 252 -0.91 -16.46 -15.65
N TRP A 253 -1.12 -15.53 -16.59
CA TRP A 253 -0.57 -15.63 -17.93
C TRP A 253 0.83 -15.01 -17.93
N VAL A 254 1.86 -15.86 -17.92
CA VAL A 254 3.24 -15.49 -17.55
C VAL A 254 4.19 -15.29 -18.73
N THR A 255 3.92 -15.94 -19.87
CA THR A 255 4.60 -15.75 -21.16
C THR A 255 3.59 -15.96 -22.28
N ALA A 256 3.92 -15.61 -23.52
CA ALA A 256 3.02 -15.77 -24.68
C ALA A 256 2.37 -17.16 -24.75
N ASP A 257 3.13 -18.22 -24.44
CA ASP A 257 2.68 -19.61 -24.51
C ASP A 257 2.29 -20.23 -23.17
N THR A 258 2.44 -19.56 -22.02
CA THR A 258 2.35 -20.22 -20.70
C THR A 258 1.39 -19.53 -19.74
N ILE A 259 0.44 -20.30 -19.23
CA ILE A 259 -0.43 -19.96 -18.10
C ILE A 259 -0.06 -20.84 -16.90
N ALA A 260 0.09 -20.24 -15.73
CA ALA A 260 0.33 -20.89 -14.45
C ALA A 260 -0.95 -20.84 -13.60
N TRP A 261 -1.41 -21.98 -13.07
CA TRP A 261 -2.63 -22.02 -12.28
C TRP A 261 -2.58 -23.08 -11.18
N GLN A 262 -3.08 -22.76 -9.99
CA GLN A 262 -3.07 -23.65 -8.83
C GLN A 262 -4.25 -24.63 -8.84
N VAL A 263 -4.27 -25.53 -9.81
CA VAL A 263 -5.22 -26.65 -9.92
C VAL A 263 -4.48 -27.98 -10.06
N PRO A 264 -5.09 -29.13 -9.73
CA PRO A 264 -4.50 -30.43 -9.99
C PRO A 264 -4.13 -30.60 -11.48
N GLY A 265 -2.83 -30.71 -11.76
CA GLY A 265 -2.32 -30.90 -13.12
C GLY A 265 -2.43 -32.35 -13.58
N SER A 266 -3.12 -32.60 -14.69
CA SER A 266 -3.32 -33.95 -15.24
C SER A 266 -3.52 -33.90 -16.75
N ALA A 267 -2.89 -34.81 -17.47
CA ALA A 267 -3.10 -34.95 -18.92
C ALA A 267 -4.48 -35.51 -19.30
N ASN A 268 -5.28 -35.96 -18.31
CA ASN A 268 -6.65 -36.42 -18.53
C ASN A 268 -7.69 -35.30 -18.34
N ASN A 269 -7.28 -34.15 -17.81
CA ASN A 269 -8.17 -33.01 -17.62
C ASN A 269 -8.18 -32.16 -18.89
N THR A 270 -9.28 -31.45 -19.13
CA THR A 270 -9.35 -30.45 -20.20
C THR A 270 -9.14 -29.08 -19.58
N TYR A 271 -8.27 -28.28 -20.18
CA TYR A 271 -8.02 -26.90 -19.76
C TYR A 271 -8.37 -25.98 -20.91
N THR A 272 -9.07 -24.90 -20.63
CA THR A 272 -9.60 -24.02 -21.67
C THR A 272 -9.39 -22.58 -21.30
N LEU A 273 -8.84 -21.78 -22.21
CA LEU A 273 -8.84 -20.32 -22.15
C LEU A 273 -10.09 -19.81 -22.88
N HIS A 274 -10.88 -18.99 -22.20
CA HIS A 274 -12.10 -18.35 -22.70
C HIS A 274 -11.86 -16.85 -22.81
N PHE A 275 -12.44 -16.23 -23.83
CA PHE A 275 -12.34 -14.80 -24.03
C PHE A 275 -13.56 -14.22 -24.74
N ASP A 276 -13.97 -13.02 -24.33
CA ASP A 276 -15.12 -12.33 -24.92
C ASP A 276 -14.86 -10.82 -25.10
N PRO A 277 -15.13 -10.26 -26.29
CA PRO A 277 -14.87 -8.86 -26.57
C PRO A 277 -15.88 -7.91 -25.93
N ASN A 278 -16.94 -8.35 -25.29
CA ASN A 278 -17.92 -7.45 -24.65
C ASN A 278 -17.95 -7.58 -23.13
N GLY A 279 -17.28 -8.58 -22.55
CA GLY A 279 -17.39 -8.86 -21.12
C GLY A 279 -18.56 -9.79 -20.79
N ASP A 280 -19.03 -10.57 -21.77
CA ASP A 280 -20.22 -11.42 -21.64
C ASP A 280 -19.91 -12.86 -21.19
N LEU A 281 -18.67 -13.18 -20.77
CA LEU A 281 -18.38 -14.49 -20.16
C LEU A 281 -19.16 -14.64 -18.86
N SER A 282 -19.81 -15.78 -18.71
CA SER A 282 -20.55 -16.16 -17.52
C SER A 282 -20.17 -17.55 -17.05
N LEU A 283 -20.19 -17.77 -15.74
CA LEU A 283 -19.89 -19.06 -15.16
C LEU A 283 -21.18 -19.78 -14.76
N THR A 284 -21.38 -20.97 -15.32
CA THR A 284 -22.48 -21.88 -14.97
C THR A 284 -21.91 -23.13 -14.27
N PRO A 285 -22.75 -24.01 -13.71
CA PRO A 285 -22.30 -25.28 -13.13
C PRO A 285 -21.54 -26.17 -14.12
N ASP A 286 -21.91 -26.10 -15.41
CA ASP A 286 -21.28 -26.86 -16.50
C ASP A 286 -19.97 -26.24 -17.02
N GLY A 287 -19.63 -25.01 -16.62
CA GLY A 287 -18.41 -24.33 -17.04
C GLY A 287 -18.60 -22.88 -17.45
N VAL A 288 -17.57 -22.31 -18.09
CA VAL A 288 -17.63 -20.96 -18.64
C VAL A 288 -18.41 -20.99 -19.97
N THR A 289 -19.36 -20.07 -20.11
CA THR A 289 -20.18 -19.89 -21.31
C THR A 289 -20.11 -18.44 -21.81
N GLY A 290 -20.45 -18.23 -23.08
CA GLY A 290 -20.21 -16.96 -23.78
C GLY A 290 -18.84 -16.92 -24.47
N GLY A 291 -18.63 -15.92 -25.32
CA GLY A 291 -17.35 -15.70 -26.00
C GLY A 291 -16.86 -16.84 -26.89
N ASN A 292 -15.54 -16.83 -27.09
CA ASN A 292 -14.77 -17.85 -27.79
C ASN A 292 -13.86 -18.58 -26.81
N SER A 293 -13.33 -19.72 -27.22
CA SER A 293 -12.42 -20.50 -26.39
C SER A 293 -11.36 -21.24 -27.19
N VAL A 294 -10.24 -21.53 -26.53
CA VAL A 294 -9.12 -22.32 -27.04
C VAL A 294 -8.65 -23.30 -25.96
N GLU A 295 -8.36 -24.53 -26.36
CA GLU A 295 -7.85 -25.56 -25.46
C GLU A 295 -6.38 -25.31 -25.13
N LEU A 296 -5.99 -25.55 -23.88
CA LEU A 296 -4.64 -25.45 -23.37
C LEU A 296 -4.08 -26.85 -23.10
N THR A 297 -2.80 -27.06 -23.39
CA THR A 297 -2.13 -28.33 -23.14
C THR A 297 -1.44 -28.32 -21.78
N TYR A 298 -1.71 -29.33 -20.94
CA TYR A 298 -0.96 -29.52 -19.69
C TYR A 298 0.51 -29.89 -19.95
N ASP A 299 1.44 -29.15 -19.35
CA ASP A 299 2.87 -29.45 -19.39
C ASP A 299 3.35 -30.11 -18.07
N PRO A 300 3.67 -31.43 -18.09
CA PRO A 300 4.14 -32.14 -16.90
C PRO A 300 5.55 -31.73 -16.46
N ALA A 301 6.30 -30.96 -17.26
CA ALA A 301 7.59 -30.41 -16.85
C ALA A 301 7.44 -29.24 -15.87
N GLY A 302 6.24 -28.64 -15.77
CA GLY A 302 5.98 -27.48 -14.92
C GLY A 302 6.54 -26.17 -15.49
N LEU A 303 6.56 -25.11 -14.67
CA LEU A 303 7.06 -23.80 -15.07
C LEU A 303 8.57 -23.83 -15.33
N SER A 304 9.01 -23.08 -16.33
CA SER A 304 10.43 -23.00 -16.68
C SER A 304 11.25 -22.27 -15.60
N ALA A 305 12.56 -22.52 -15.56
CA ALA A 305 13.46 -21.82 -14.63
C ALA A 305 13.47 -20.30 -14.84
N ALA A 306 13.24 -19.82 -16.06
CA ALA A 306 13.16 -18.37 -16.35
C ALA A 306 11.88 -17.76 -15.75
N VAL A 307 10.74 -18.45 -15.89
CA VAL A 307 9.48 -18.03 -15.25
C VAL A 307 9.61 -18.02 -13.74
N LEU A 308 10.19 -19.06 -13.14
CA LEU A 308 10.36 -19.12 -11.68
C LEU A 308 11.41 -18.15 -11.13
N ALA A 309 12.37 -17.71 -11.95
CA ALA A 309 13.30 -16.65 -11.56
C ALA A 309 12.58 -15.29 -11.43
N LYS A 310 11.62 -15.01 -12.33
CA LYS A 310 10.81 -13.78 -12.30
C LYS A 310 9.64 -13.88 -11.30
N PHE A 311 9.01 -15.05 -11.19
CA PHE A 311 7.81 -15.28 -10.37
C PHE A 311 8.02 -16.46 -9.41
N PRO A 312 8.93 -16.35 -8.42
CA PRO A 312 9.27 -17.47 -7.53
C PRO A 312 8.07 -17.96 -6.68
N HIS A 313 7.13 -17.07 -6.36
CA HIS A 313 5.89 -17.40 -5.65
C HIS A 313 4.96 -18.36 -6.42
N LEU A 314 5.13 -18.53 -7.73
CA LEU A 314 4.33 -19.46 -8.54
C LEU A 314 4.91 -20.89 -8.56
N ALA A 315 5.95 -21.16 -7.76
CA ALA A 315 6.54 -22.48 -7.66
C ALA A 315 5.49 -23.54 -7.27
N GLY A 316 5.40 -24.61 -8.08
CA GLY A 316 4.45 -25.70 -7.87
C GLY A 316 3.10 -25.52 -8.56
N TYR A 317 2.86 -24.41 -9.26
CA TYR A 317 1.65 -24.22 -10.07
C TYR A 317 1.68 -25.12 -11.31
N THR A 318 0.49 -25.52 -11.75
CA THR A 318 0.30 -26.28 -12.99
C THR A 318 0.61 -25.37 -14.18
N ALA A 319 1.48 -25.85 -15.07
CA ALA A 319 1.82 -25.17 -16.31
C ALA A 319 0.89 -25.61 -17.44
N LEU A 320 0.23 -24.66 -18.07
CA LEU A 320 -0.68 -24.83 -19.18
C LEU A 320 -0.13 -24.08 -20.40
N LYS A 321 -0.13 -24.75 -21.55
CA LYS A 321 0.50 -24.27 -22.78
C LYS A 321 -0.55 -23.90 -23.83
N LEU A 322 -0.38 -22.72 -24.41
CA LEU A 322 -1.08 -22.30 -25.61
C LEU A 322 -0.26 -22.70 -26.84
N ASP A 323 -0.88 -23.34 -27.83
CA ASP A 323 -0.20 -23.71 -29.07
C ASP A 323 0.04 -22.46 -29.93
N LEU A 324 1.29 -22.03 -30.03
CA LEU A 324 1.67 -20.84 -30.80
C LEU A 324 1.60 -21.03 -32.31
N ASP A 325 1.54 -22.26 -32.82
CA ASP A 325 1.30 -22.51 -34.25
C ASP A 325 -0.17 -22.26 -34.62
N GLU A 326 -1.09 -22.42 -33.67
CA GLU A 326 -2.52 -22.16 -33.83
C GLU A 326 -2.93 -20.75 -33.37
N TYR A 327 -2.40 -20.28 -32.24
CA TYR A 327 -2.61 -18.95 -31.66
C TYR A 327 -1.31 -18.17 -31.61
N ASN A 328 -1.02 -17.45 -32.70
CA ASN A 328 0.23 -16.69 -32.80
C ASN A 328 0.14 -15.36 -32.03
N ALA A 329 1.26 -14.62 -31.99
CA ALA A 329 1.34 -13.39 -31.19
C ALA A 329 0.24 -12.36 -31.54
N PRO A 330 -0.06 -12.01 -32.81
CA PRO A 330 -1.23 -11.21 -33.17
C PRO A 330 -2.56 -11.66 -32.53
N ASP A 331 -2.85 -12.97 -32.49
CA ASP A 331 -4.09 -13.49 -31.90
C ASP A 331 -4.10 -13.27 -30.39
N ILE A 332 -2.98 -13.54 -29.71
CA ILE A 332 -2.82 -13.30 -28.27
C ILE A 332 -3.01 -11.81 -27.94
N ARG A 333 -2.44 -10.92 -28.75
CA ARG A 333 -2.57 -9.47 -28.57
C ARG A 333 -4.02 -9.00 -28.64
N GLN A 334 -4.82 -9.62 -29.51
CA GLN A 334 -6.25 -9.34 -29.58
C GLN A 334 -6.99 -9.85 -28.33
N VAL A 335 -6.73 -11.09 -27.91
CA VAL A 335 -7.33 -11.69 -26.70
C VAL A 335 -7.04 -10.87 -25.45
N LEU A 336 -5.85 -10.26 -25.33
CA LEU A 336 -5.48 -9.42 -24.19
C LEU A 336 -6.26 -8.09 -24.09
N LYS A 337 -7.05 -7.72 -25.10
CA LYS A 337 -7.96 -6.54 -25.08
C LYS A 337 -9.39 -6.92 -24.67
N GLU A 338 -9.63 -8.19 -24.37
CA GLU A 338 -10.95 -8.80 -24.12
C GLU A 338 -11.08 -9.22 -22.65
N GLN A 339 -12.29 -9.60 -22.23
CA GLN A 339 -12.47 -10.33 -20.97
C GLN A 339 -11.85 -11.71 -21.15
N ILE A 340 -11.11 -12.20 -20.15
CA ILE A 340 -10.44 -13.50 -20.22
C ILE A 340 -10.68 -14.34 -18.95
N ALA A 341 -10.80 -15.64 -19.15
CA ALA A 341 -10.94 -16.64 -18.08
C ALA A 341 -10.31 -17.97 -18.47
N VAL A 342 -9.98 -18.80 -17.48
CA VAL A 342 -9.64 -20.21 -17.68
C VAL A 342 -10.64 -21.09 -16.95
N SER A 343 -10.86 -22.30 -17.48
CA SER A 343 -11.56 -23.38 -16.79
C SER A 343 -10.76 -24.68 -16.87
N ALA A 344 -10.90 -25.53 -15.86
CA ALA A 344 -10.40 -26.89 -15.87
C ALA A 344 -11.56 -27.86 -15.63
N THR A 345 -11.67 -28.91 -16.43
CA THR A 345 -12.66 -29.98 -16.25
C THR A 345 -11.99 -31.34 -16.17
N GLU A 346 -12.56 -32.25 -15.38
CA GLU A 346 -12.14 -33.65 -15.34
C GLU A 346 -12.57 -34.41 -16.60
N SER A 347 -12.03 -35.62 -16.78
CA SER A 347 -12.30 -36.45 -17.96
C SER A 347 -13.76 -36.90 -18.12
N ASP A 348 -14.57 -36.82 -17.05
CA ASP A 348 -16.01 -37.12 -17.06
C ASP A 348 -16.88 -35.89 -17.32
N GLY A 349 -16.27 -34.70 -17.46
CA GLY A 349 -16.94 -33.44 -17.75
C GLY A 349 -17.15 -32.54 -16.52
N ASP A 350 -16.85 -33.02 -15.32
CA ASP A 350 -17.04 -32.24 -14.10
C ASP A 350 -16.09 -31.04 -14.06
N LEU A 351 -16.62 -29.84 -13.85
CA LEU A 351 -15.82 -28.64 -13.63
C LEU A 351 -14.98 -28.80 -12.34
N ILE A 352 -13.69 -28.49 -12.43
CA ILE A 352 -12.75 -28.46 -11.30
C ILE A 352 -12.75 -27.05 -10.70
N ASP A 353 -12.48 -26.05 -11.53
CA ASP A 353 -12.44 -24.64 -11.17
C ASP A 353 -12.54 -23.78 -12.45
N ALA A 354 -12.84 -22.49 -12.27
CA ALA A 354 -12.80 -21.47 -13.31
C ALA A 354 -12.47 -20.11 -12.71
N THR A 355 -11.63 -19.32 -13.37
CA THR A 355 -11.15 -18.03 -12.83
C THR A 355 -10.64 -17.12 -13.94
N SER A 356 -10.59 -15.80 -13.70
CA SER A 356 -9.86 -14.87 -14.56
C SER A 356 -8.34 -15.01 -14.43
N LEU A 357 -7.60 -14.29 -15.27
CA LEU A 357 -6.14 -14.35 -15.31
C LEU A 357 -5.51 -13.02 -14.89
N GLN A 358 -4.39 -13.11 -14.18
CA GLN A 358 -3.43 -12.02 -14.01
C GLN A 358 -2.48 -12.03 -15.21
N ILE A 359 -2.35 -10.90 -15.90
CA ILE A 359 -1.63 -10.79 -17.19
C ILE A 359 -0.29 -10.00 -17.19
N PRO A 360 0.30 -9.50 -16.08
CA PRO A 360 1.56 -8.75 -16.19
C PRO A 360 2.70 -9.48 -16.90
N GLY A 361 2.84 -10.80 -16.68
CA GLY A 361 3.93 -11.58 -17.28
C GLY A 361 3.87 -11.64 -18.80
N VAL A 362 2.70 -11.96 -19.37
CA VAL A 362 2.51 -11.97 -20.83
C VAL A 362 2.58 -10.56 -21.43
N LEU A 363 2.16 -9.52 -20.70
CA LEU A 363 2.34 -8.14 -21.14
C LEU A 363 3.82 -7.76 -21.23
N ASP A 364 4.64 -8.14 -20.25
CA ASP A 364 6.08 -7.91 -20.30
C ASP A 364 6.75 -8.69 -21.43
N ASP A 365 6.36 -9.94 -21.65
CA ASP A 365 6.91 -10.79 -22.72
C ASP A 365 6.64 -10.22 -24.12
N LEU A 366 5.48 -9.58 -24.32
CA LEU A 366 5.05 -9.09 -25.65
C LEU A 366 5.26 -7.61 -25.90
N TYR A 367 5.21 -6.76 -24.86
CA TYR A 367 5.02 -5.30 -25.00
C TYR A 367 6.02 -4.44 -24.21
N THR A 368 7.08 -5.03 -23.67
CA THR A 368 8.14 -4.22 -23.03
C THR A 368 8.67 -3.17 -24.00
N TYR A 369 8.60 -1.90 -23.60
CA TYR A 369 8.96 -0.76 -24.45
C TYR A 369 10.03 0.10 -23.79
N SER A 370 11.17 0.26 -24.47
CA SER A 370 12.32 1.01 -23.95
C SER A 370 12.38 2.48 -24.42
N GLY A 371 11.47 2.92 -25.29
CA GLY A 371 11.48 4.29 -25.80
C GLY A 371 10.90 5.30 -24.80
N GLU A 372 10.88 6.58 -25.19
CA GLU A 372 10.29 7.65 -24.37
C GLU A 372 8.75 7.56 -24.36
N LEU A 373 8.14 7.95 -23.22
CA LEU A 373 6.70 8.05 -22.95
C LEU A 373 6.36 9.45 -22.41
N GLY A 374 5.07 9.80 -22.36
CA GLY A 374 4.61 11.14 -21.98
C GLY A 374 4.74 12.15 -23.13
N VAL A 375 5.05 13.41 -22.79
CA VAL A 375 5.19 14.51 -23.75
C VAL A 375 6.65 14.65 -24.18
N ILE A 376 6.92 14.43 -25.47
CA ILE A 376 8.25 14.51 -26.08
C ILE A 376 8.27 15.65 -27.09
N TYR A 377 9.35 16.42 -27.16
CA TYR A 377 9.48 17.52 -28.13
C TYR A 377 10.53 17.23 -29.18
N ASP A 378 10.17 17.40 -30.45
CA ASP A 378 11.11 17.54 -31.57
C ASP A 378 10.83 18.86 -32.30
N ASN A 379 11.84 19.72 -32.44
CA ASN A 379 11.73 21.03 -33.10
C ASN A 379 10.49 21.86 -32.68
N ASN A 380 10.19 21.90 -31.37
CA ASN A 380 9.02 22.55 -30.74
C ASN A 380 7.64 21.94 -31.07
N VAL A 381 7.61 20.75 -31.68
CA VAL A 381 6.38 20.00 -31.91
C VAL A 381 6.26 18.92 -30.82
N PRO A 382 5.16 18.91 -30.03
CA PRO A 382 4.95 17.87 -29.03
C PRO A 382 4.42 16.58 -29.67
N THR A 383 4.98 15.44 -29.29
CA THR A 383 4.44 14.10 -29.51
C THR A 383 4.06 13.52 -28.16
N LEU A 384 2.81 13.08 -28.01
CA LEU A 384 2.31 12.43 -26.80
C LEU A 384 2.30 10.93 -27.01
N LYS A 385 2.77 10.18 -26.00
CA LYS A 385 2.85 8.71 -26.03
C LYS A 385 2.37 8.09 -24.73
N LEU A 386 1.44 7.14 -24.83
CA LEU A 386 0.87 6.39 -23.71
C LEU A 386 1.06 4.89 -23.94
N TRP A 387 1.65 4.17 -22.99
CA TRP A 387 1.69 2.71 -23.03
C TRP A 387 0.38 2.14 -22.48
N ALA A 388 -0.43 1.53 -23.35
CA ALA A 388 -1.75 0.99 -23.02
C ALA A 388 -2.05 -0.25 -23.89
N PRO A 389 -1.33 -1.37 -23.68
CA PRO A 389 -1.39 -2.54 -24.57
C PRO A 389 -2.73 -3.26 -24.57
N THR A 390 -3.51 -3.15 -23.49
CA THR A 390 -4.84 -3.78 -23.34
C THR A 390 -5.98 -2.84 -23.78
N ALA A 391 -5.67 -1.58 -24.07
CA ALA A 391 -6.68 -0.63 -24.54
C ALA A 391 -7.17 -0.98 -25.94
N ARG A 392 -8.46 -0.75 -26.16
CA ARG A 392 -9.14 -0.91 -27.46
C ARG A 392 -9.07 0.34 -28.29
N SER A 393 -9.17 1.48 -27.62
CA SER A 393 -8.99 2.79 -28.23
C SER A 393 -8.41 3.77 -27.21
N VAL A 394 -7.61 4.70 -27.70
CA VAL A 394 -7.13 5.84 -26.92
C VAL A 394 -7.39 7.12 -27.72
N LYS A 395 -7.99 8.12 -27.06
CA LYS A 395 -8.16 9.47 -27.62
C LYS A 395 -7.54 10.51 -26.70
N LEU A 396 -7.08 11.62 -27.28
CA LEU A 396 -6.57 12.78 -26.57
C LEU A 396 -7.62 13.88 -26.57
N HIS A 397 -8.04 14.29 -25.37
CA HIS A 397 -8.86 15.48 -25.17
C HIS A 397 -7.93 16.66 -24.89
N VAL A 398 -7.85 17.64 -25.80
CA VAL A 398 -7.02 18.84 -25.63
C VAL A 398 -7.90 20.05 -25.31
N PHE A 399 -7.60 20.71 -24.19
CA PHE A 399 -8.33 21.85 -23.63
C PHE A 399 -7.52 23.14 -23.78
N ALA A 400 -8.21 24.28 -23.96
CA ALA A 400 -7.53 25.57 -24.09
C ALA A 400 -6.95 26.07 -22.76
N ASP A 401 -7.54 25.65 -21.63
CA ASP A 401 -7.23 26.07 -20.27
C ASP A 401 -7.66 24.97 -19.27
N SER A 402 -7.53 25.27 -17.98
CA SER A 402 -7.86 24.42 -16.84
C SER A 402 -9.32 24.52 -16.38
N ASP A 403 -10.14 25.40 -16.98
CA ASP A 403 -11.53 25.59 -16.58
C ASP A 403 -12.32 24.28 -16.79
N PRO A 404 -12.98 23.74 -15.75
CA PRO A 404 -13.74 22.50 -15.84
C PRO A 404 -14.82 22.53 -16.93
N ASP A 405 -15.39 23.71 -17.24
CA ASP A 405 -16.43 23.89 -18.24
C ASP A 405 -15.88 24.02 -19.68
N THR A 406 -14.57 24.17 -19.86
CA THR A 406 -13.96 24.27 -21.19
C THR A 406 -14.12 22.98 -21.97
N THR A 407 -14.71 23.07 -23.16
CA THR A 407 -14.84 21.92 -24.06
C THR A 407 -13.51 21.56 -24.72
N SER A 408 -13.14 20.28 -24.68
CA SER A 408 -11.96 19.77 -25.40
C SER A 408 -12.15 19.66 -26.91
N THR A 409 -11.03 19.67 -27.64
CA THR A 409 -10.95 19.08 -28.98
C THR A 409 -10.41 17.65 -28.86
N VAL A 410 -11.07 16.68 -29.48
CA VAL A 410 -10.75 15.25 -29.34
C VAL A 410 -10.00 14.74 -30.57
N TYR A 411 -8.88 14.05 -30.34
CA TYR A 411 -8.05 13.43 -31.38
C TYR A 411 -7.84 11.94 -31.11
N PRO A 412 -8.05 11.04 -32.08
CA PRO A 412 -7.66 9.63 -31.91
C PRO A 412 -6.14 9.49 -31.91
N LEU A 413 -5.59 8.65 -31.04
CA LEU A 413 -4.19 8.24 -31.11
C LEU A 413 -4.02 7.05 -32.04
N GLU A 414 -2.83 6.91 -32.62
CA GLU A 414 -2.42 5.74 -33.40
C GLU A 414 -1.74 4.74 -32.46
N GLY A 415 -2.28 3.53 -32.35
CA GLY A 415 -1.70 2.42 -31.57
C GLY A 415 -0.68 1.62 -32.37
N ASP A 416 0.49 1.39 -31.79
CA ASP A 416 1.48 0.44 -32.28
C ASP A 416 1.27 -0.93 -31.63
N GLU A 417 0.73 -1.87 -32.38
CA GLU A 417 0.42 -3.23 -31.91
C GLU A 417 1.66 -4.02 -31.44
N LEU A 418 2.88 -3.63 -31.80
CA LEU A 418 4.07 -4.35 -31.32
C LEU A 418 4.51 -3.88 -29.93
N SER A 419 4.43 -2.59 -29.65
CA SER A 419 4.85 -2.02 -28.37
C SER A 419 3.71 -1.78 -27.39
N GLY A 420 2.46 -1.77 -27.85
CA GLY A 420 1.31 -1.35 -27.05
C GLY A 420 1.26 0.15 -26.79
N VAL A 421 2.09 0.94 -27.48
CA VAL A 421 2.16 2.40 -27.32
C VAL A 421 1.19 3.08 -28.27
N TRP A 422 0.36 3.95 -27.72
CA TRP A 422 -0.51 4.86 -28.45
C TRP A 422 0.17 6.21 -28.57
N SER A 423 0.15 6.82 -29.77
CA SER A 423 0.83 8.09 -29.99
C SER A 423 0.09 9.06 -30.90
N ILE A 424 0.36 10.35 -30.70
CA ILE A 424 -0.07 11.41 -31.60
C ILE A 424 0.98 12.52 -31.63
N THR A 425 1.29 13.03 -32.82
CA THR A 425 2.11 14.23 -32.99
C THR A 425 1.21 15.43 -33.21
N GLY A 426 1.33 16.41 -32.32
CA GLY A 426 0.49 17.60 -32.31
C GLY A 426 1.02 18.74 -33.20
N ASP A 427 0.54 19.94 -32.91
CA ASP A 427 1.01 21.20 -33.48
C ASP A 427 1.79 22.00 -32.41
N PRO A 428 2.79 22.84 -32.76
CA PRO A 428 3.50 23.66 -31.78
C PRO A 428 2.59 24.50 -30.85
N SER A 429 1.40 24.89 -31.31
CA SER A 429 0.39 25.61 -30.52
C SER A 429 -0.24 24.79 -29.40
N TRP A 430 0.06 23.49 -29.30
CA TRP A 430 -0.40 22.65 -28.19
C TRP A 430 0.39 22.90 -26.91
N THR A 431 1.58 23.49 -27.01
CA THR A 431 2.36 23.90 -25.83
C THR A 431 1.50 24.76 -24.89
N ASN A 432 1.53 24.44 -23.60
CA ASN A 432 0.74 25.02 -22.51
C ASN A 432 -0.77 24.70 -22.50
N LYS A 433 -1.29 23.93 -23.47
CA LYS A 433 -2.65 23.39 -23.39
C LYS A 433 -2.74 22.26 -22.38
N PHE A 434 -3.94 22.04 -21.86
CA PHE A 434 -4.23 20.95 -20.94
C PHE A 434 -4.80 19.75 -21.70
N TYR A 435 -4.67 18.56 -21.13
CA TYR A 435 -5.15 17.33 -21.75
C TYR A 435 -5.54 16.24 -20.76
N LEU A 436 -6.35 15.32 -21.26
CA LEU A 436 -6.69 14.03 -20.67
C LEU A 436 -6.68 12.96 -21.78
N TYR A 437 -6.35 11.73 -21.43
CA TYR A 437 -6.61 10.58 -22.28
C TYR A 437 -8.01 10.02 -22.02
N GLU A 438 -8.76 9.71 -23.07
CA GLU A 438 -9.92 8.80 -23.01
C GLU A 438 -9.41 7.40 -23.38
N VAL A 439 -9.37 6.47 -22.42
CA VAL A 439 -8.91 5.09 -22.59
C VAL A 439 -10.11 4.16 -22.49
N GLU A 440 -10.37 3.40 -23.57
CA GLU A 440 -11.39 2.35 -23.59
C GLU A 440 -10.73 0.99 -23.37
N VAL A 441 -11.00 0.34 -22.24
CA VAL A 441 -10.27 -0.86 -21.78
C VAL A 441 -11.16 -1.77 -20.94
N PHE A 442 -10.98 -3.09 -21.03
CA PHE A 442 -11.67 -4.02 -20.14
C PHE A 442 -11.06 -3.98 -18.73
N ALA A 443 -11.90 -3.77 -17.70
CA ALA A 443 -11.47 -3.80 -16.31
C ALA A 443 -12.12 -4.98 -15.58
N ARG A 444 -11.30 -5.96 -15.15
CA ARG A 444 -11.78 -7.13 -14.38
C ARG A 444 -12.57 -6.71 -13.15
N THR A 445 -12.14 -5.67 -12.45
CA THR A 445 -12.76 -5.21 -11.20
C THR A 445 -14.21 -4.77 -11.36
N THR A 446 -14.63 -4.36 -12.55
CA THR A 446 -16.02 -4.04 -12.87
C THR A 446 -16.69 -5.09 -13.75
N GLY A 447 -15.89 -5.99 -14.36
CA GLY A 447 -16.36 -7.00 -15.31
C GLY A 447 -16.84 -6.40 -16.63
N GLN A 448 -16.45 -5.16 -16.95
CA GLN A 448 -16.98 -4.40 -18.08
C GLN A 448 -15.86 -3.69 -18.86
N VAL A 449 -16.20 -3.20 -20.04
CA VAL A 449 -15.36 -2.31 -20.84
C VAL A 449 -15.59 -0.88 -20.36
N GLU A 450 -14.59 -0.33 -19.69
CA GLU A 450 -14.62 1.02 -19.13
C GLU A 450 -14.16 2.06 -20.15
N ARG A 451 -14.64 3.29 -19.97
CA ARG A 451 -14.18 4.46 -20.70
C ARG A 451 -13.67 5.51 -19.72
N ASN A 452 -12.36 5.53 -19.54
CA ASN A 452 -11.70 6.33 -18.53
C ASN A 452 -11.19 7.64 -19.11
N LEU A 453 -11.59 8.77 -18.51
CA LEU A 453 -10.88 10.03 -18.67
C LEU A 453 -9.81 10.10 -17.58
N VAL A 454 -8.55 10.13 -17.99
CA VAL A 454 -7.40 9.98 -17.09
C VAL A 454 -6.26 10.89 -17.48
N THR A 455 -5.54 11.41 -16.48
CA THR A 455 -4.29 12.14 -16.65
C THR A 455 -3.16 11.24 -17.17
N ASP A 456 -2.07 11.85 -17.62
CA ASP A 456 -0.89 11.13 -18.09
C ASP A 456 -0.06 10.60 -16.91
N PRO A 457 0.26 9.29 -16.84
CA PRO A 457 1.22 8.75 -15.88
C PRO A 457 2.60 9.45 -15.91
N TYR A 458 2.99 10.02 -17.06
CA TYR A 458 4.22 10.76 -17.28
C TYR A 458 3.99 12.29 -17.27
N SER A 459 2.96 12.77 -16.58
CA SER A 459 2.70 14.21 -16.41
C SER A 459 3.92 14.94 -15.86
N LEU A 460 4.24 16.09 -16.46
CA LEU A 460 5.31 17.00 -16.04
C LEU A 460 4.76 18.33 -15.48
N SER A 461 3.47 18.60 -15.68
CA SER A 461 2.72 19.77 -15.20
C SER A 461 1.24 19.42 -15.18
N LEU A 462 0.49 20.05 -14.27
CA LEU A 462 -0.89 19.74 -13.97
C LEU A 462 -1.70 21.03 -13.76
N SER A 463 -3.01 20.97 -14.01
CA SER A 463 -3.95 21.97 -13.49
C SER A 463 -4.12 21.80 -11.98
N THR A 464 -4.77 22.77 -11.34
CA THR A 464 -5.17 22.65 -9.92
C THR A 464 -5.88 21.32 -9.65
N ASN A 465 -5.55 20.67 -8.53
CA ASN A 465 -6.04 19.36 -8.07
C ASN A 465 -5.78 18.22 -9.06
N SER A 466 -4.75 18.37 -9.88
CA SER A 466 -4.33 17.35 -10.84
C SER A 466 -5.46 16.93 -11.80
N ALA A 467 -6.44 17.82 -12.01
CA ALA A 467 -7.64 17.52 -12.79
C ALA A 467 -7.35 17.31 -14.28
N ARG A 468 -6.24 17.87 -14.80
CA ARG A 468 -5.76 17.74 -16.18
C ARG A 468 -4.24 17.80 -16.22
N SER A 469 -3.63 17.00 -17.10
CA SER A 469 -2.22 17.12 -17.46
C SER A 469 -2.00 18.35 -18.34
N GLN A 470 -0.78 18.90 -18.36
CA GLN A 470 -0.42 20.03 -19.22
C GLN A 470 0.77 19.69 -20.13
N ILE A 471 0.66 20.08 -21.40
CA ILE A 471 1.71 19.90 -22.41
C ILE A 471 2.80 20.95 -22.19
N VAL A 472 3.90 20.57 -21.53
CA VAL A 472 5.03 21.47 -21.21
C VAL A 472 6.36 20.90 -21.70
N ASN A 473 7.28 21.80 -22.06
CA ASN A 473 8.67 21.43 -22.36
C ASN A 473 9.56 21.86 -21.18
N LEU A 474 10.08 20.91 -20.38
CA LEU A 474 10.93 21.23 -19.24
C LEU A 474 12.25 21.94 -19.64
N ALA A 475 12.65 21.88 -20.91
CA ALA A 475 13.80 22.62 -21.43
C ALA A 475 13.49 24.09 -21.79
N ASP A 476 12.23 24.54 -21.68
CA ASP A 476 11.87 25.94 -21.91
C ASP A 476 12.54 26.85 -20.86
N PRO A 477 13.36 27.84 -21.26
CA PRO A 477 13.99 28.78 -20.33
C PRO A 477 13.00 29.59 -19.49
N ALA A 478 11.74 29.75 -19.93
CA ALA A 478 10.71 30.44 -19.16
C ALA A 478 10.31 29.67 -17.89
N LEU A 479 10.59 28.36 -17.84
CA LEU A 479 10.32 27.49 -16.70
C LEU A 479 11.52 27.37 -15.75
N ALA A 480 12.55 28.20 -15.92
CA ALA A 480 13.77 28.14 -15.12
C ALA A 480 14.13 29.50 -14.52
N PRO A 481 14.66 29.55 -13.28
CA PRO A 481 15.12 30.81 -12.71
C PRO A 481 16.36 31.34 -13.45
N PRO A 482 16.68 32.64 -13.31
CA PRO A 482 17.93 33.19 -13.83
C PRO A 482 19.14 32.35 -13.40
N MET A 483 20.09 32.17 -14.31
CA MET A 483 21.32 31.40 -14.07
C MET A 483 21.11 29.91 -13.73
N TRP A 484 19.93 29.32 -13.98
CA TRP A 484 19.64 27.91 -13.68
C TRP A 484 20.70 26.94 -14.22
N GLU A 485 21.10 27.10 -15.48
CA GLU A 485 22.14 26.27 -16.11
C GLU A 485 23.55 26.49 -15.55
N GLN A 486 23.78 27.61 -14.84
CA GLN A 486 25.03 27.88 -14.14
C GLN A 486 24.94 27.62 -12.64
N THR A 487 23.87 26.96 -12.16
CA THR A 487 23.71 26.65 -10.72
C THR A 487 24.87 25.78 -10.26
N ILE A 488 25.65 26.30 -9.29
CA ILE A 488 26.80 25.61 -8.72
C ILE A 488 26.33 24.78 -7.53
N LYS A 489 26.61 23.48 -7.58
CA LYS A 489 26.32 22.57 -6.48
C LYS A 489 27.43 22.61 -5.42
N PRO A 490 27.10 22.52 -4.12
CA PRO A 490 28.09 22.34 -3.06
C PRO A 490 29.00 21.14 -3.35
N GLN A 491 30.29 21.25 -3.02
CA GLN A 491 31.25 20.18 -3.30
C GLN A 491 30.93 18.94 -2.44
N LEU A 492 31.03 17.76 -3.06
CA LEU A 492 30.87 16.48 -2.40
C LEU A 492 32.00 15.55 -2.85
N THR A 493 32.93 15.24 -1.93
CA THR A 493 34.12 14.46 -2.28
C THR A 493 33.76 12.98 -2.32
N ALA A 494 33.15 12.48 -1.25
CA ALA A 494 32.70 11.10 -1.11
C ALA A 494 31.28 11.03 -0.51
N PRO A 495 30.52 9.93 -0.73
CA PRO A 495 29.20 9.74 -0.12
C PRO A 495 29.19 9.81 1.40
N GLU A 496 30.29 9.46 2.07
CA GLU A 496 30.42 9.50 3.53
C GLU A 496 30.57 10.93 4.08
N ASP A 497 30.76 11.94 3.23
CA ASP A 497 30.71 13.36 3.61
C ASP A 497 29.26 13.88 3.67
N ILE A 498 28.26 13.05 3.35
CA ILE A 498 26.84 13.42 3.40
C ILE A 498 26.40 13.53 4.86
N VAL A 499 25.67 14.61 5.16
CA VAL A 499 24.92 14.82 6.41
C VAL A 499 23.54 15.29 6.00
N LEU A 500 22.51 14.52 6.36
CA LEU A 500 21.12 14.72 5.93
C LEU A 500 20.32 15.47 7.00
N TYR A 501 19.47 16.39 6.56
CA TYR A 501 18.47 17.08 7.38
C TYR A 501 17.10 16.96 6.72
N GLU A 502 16.23 16.14 7.30
CA GLU A 502 14.90 15.83 6.77
C GLU A 502 13.89 16.91 7.13
N LEU A 503 13.27 17.53 6.12
CA LEU A 503 12.46 18.73 6.25
C LEU A 503 11.20 18.65 5.39
N HIS A 504 10.06 19.03 5.95
CA HIS A 504 8.82 19.21 5.20
C HIS A 504 8.68 20.68 4.74
N VAL A 505 8.18 20.88 3.52
CA VAL A 505 8.04 22.22 2.92
C VAL A 505 7.14 23.12 3.75
N ARG A 506 6.05 22.57 4.30
CA ARG A 506 5.13 23.35 5.14
C ARG A 506 5.73 23.66 6.52
N ASP A 507 6.27 22.64 7.19
CA ASP A 507 6.93 22.79 8.51
C ASP A 507 7.98 23.90 8.48
N PHE A 508 8.73 24.01 7.39
CA PHE A 508 9.80 24.98 7.22
C PHE A 508 9.36 26.44 7.40
N SER A 509 8.13 26.79 7.02
CA SER A 509 7.78 28.21 6.88
C SER A 509 6.37 28.60 7.30
N ALA A 510 5.46 27.65 7.57
CA ALA A 510 4.08 27.94 7.98
C ALA A 510 4.03 28.91 9.18
N SER A 511 4.96 28.76 10.13
CA SER A 511 5.06 29.53 11.36
C SER A 511 6.08 30.68 11.33
N ASP A 512 6.90 30.85 10.27
CA ASP A 512 7.99 31.84 10.27
C ASP A 512 7.45 33.25 9.98
N PRO A 513 7.45 34.17 10.96
CA PRO A 513 6.88 35.49 10.77
C PRO A 513 7.68 36.37 9.80
N LYS A 514 8.93 36.00 9.47
CA LYS A 514 9.76 36.74 8.49
C LYS A 514 9.53 36.28 7.05
N VAL A 515 8.83 35.17 6.83
CA VAL A 515 8.39 34.76 5.50
C VAL A 515 7.10 35.52 5.16
N PRO A 516 6.99 36.13 3.96
CA PRO A 516 5.73 36.73 3.48
C PRO A 516 4.57 35.73 3.55
N ALA A 517 3.37 36.18 3.93
CA ALA A 517 2.24 35.29 4.19
C ALA A 517 1.84 34.46 2.96
N GLU A 518 2.00 35.02 1.76
CA GLU A 518 1.77 34.36 0.48
C GLU A 518 2.79 33.24 0.17
N HIS A 519 3.99 33.29 0.74
CA HIS A 519 5.05 32.30 0.52
C HIS A 519 5.07 31.21 1.59
N ARG A 520 4.42 31.41 2.74
CA ARG A 520 4.43 30.42 3.83
C ARG A 520 3.83 29.10 3.37
N GLY A 521 4.54 28.03 3.67
CA GLY A 521 4.20 26.66 3.28
C GLY A 521 4.38 26.34 1.80
N THR A 522 5.18 27.13 1.07
CA THR A 522 5.41 26.94 -0.37
C THR A 522 6.90 26.81 -0.70
N PHE A 523 7.23 26.34 -1.89
CA PHE A 523 8.59 26.34 -2.43
C PHE A 523 9.22 27.74 -2.41
N LYS A 524 8.39 28.79 -2.56
CA LYS A 524 8.86 30.18 -2.58
C LYS A 524 9.51 30.62 -1.27
N ALA A 525 9.11 30.05 -0.13
CA ALA A 525 9.69 30.39 1.18
C ALA A 525 11.21 30.14 1.26
N PHE A 526 11.73 29.18 0.49
CA PHE A 526 13.17 28.92 0.42
C PHE A 526 13.94 30.02 -0.32
N THR A 527 13.26 30.87 -1.08
CA THR A 527 13.87 32.02 -1.78
C THR A 527 13.96 33.26 -0.88
N ASP A 528 13.23 33.28 0.24
CA ASP A 528 13.28 34.35 1.24
C ASP A 528 14.52 34.23 2.12
N THR A 529 15.71 34.46 1.54
CA THR A 529 17.02 34.23 2.17
C THR A 529 17.29 35.00 3.48
N GLY A 530 16.42 35.96 3.82
CA GLY A 530 16.40 36.72 5.07
C GLY A 530 15.44 36.20 6.14
N SER A 531 14.67 35.14 5.86
CA SER A 531 13.79 34.47 6.83
C SER A 531 14.57 33.82 7.97
N ASN A 532 13.89 33.47 9.07
CA ASN A 532 14.56 32.78 10.17
C ASN A 532 14.96 31.37 9.73
N GLY A 533 14.07 30.66 9.02
CA GLY A 533 14.35 29.32 8.48
C GLY A 533 15.57 29.27 7.56
N MET A 534 15.69 30.18 6.58
CA MET A 534 16.85 30.20 5.67
C MET A 534 18.15 30.63 6.36
N GLN A 535 18.08 31.52 7.36
CA GLN A 535 19.24 31.86 8.18
C GLN A 535 19.71 30.66 9.01
N HIS A 536 18.76 29.91 9.57
CA HIS A 536 19.01 28.69 10.32
C HIS A 536 19.68 27.61 9.45
N LEU A 537 19.10 27.29 8.29
CA LEU A 537 19.69 26.32 7.35
C LEU A 537 21.10 26.71 6.90
N ARG A 538 21.35 28.00 6.65
CA ARG A 538 22.70 28.49 6.32
C ARG A 538 23.68 28.32 7.47
N ALA A 539 23.24 28.50 8.72
CA ALA A 539 24.09 28.27 9.89
C ALA A 539 24.42 26.78 10.07
N LEU A 540 23.47 25.88 9.82
CA LEU A 540 23.73 24.43 9.78
C LEU A 540 24.69 24.06 8.65
N ALA A 541 24.51 24.62 7.45
CA ALA A 541 25.42 24.40 6.31
C ALA A 541 26.86 24.84 6.64
N GLN A 542 27.02 25.99 7.29
CA GLN A 542 28.32 26.47 7.76
C GLN A 542 28.94 25.59 8.84
N SER A 543 28.11 24.85 9.58
CA SER A 543 28.53 23.94 10.64
C SER A 543 28.86 22.53 10.14
N GLY A 544 28.52 22.22 8.88
CA GLY A 544 28.85 20.95 8.22
C GLY A 544 27.67 20.19 7.64
N LEU A 545 26.43 20.68 7.77
CA LEU A 545 25.30 20.08 7.08
C LEU A 545 25.50 20.20 5.56
N THR A 546 25.23 19.13 4.80
CA THR A 546 25.46 19.12 3.35
C THR A 546 24.19 18.96 2.53
N HIS A 547 23.14 18.33 3.06
CA HIS A 547 21.92 18.00 2.31
C HIS A 547 20.66 18.32 3.11
N VAL A 548 19.64 18.83 2.42
CA VAL A 548 18.25 18.85 2.89
C VAL A 548 17.50 17.73 2.17
N HIS A 549 16.96 16.79 2.92
CA HIS A 549 16.01 15.77 2.43
C HIS A 549 14.61 16.35 2.58
N LEU A 550 13.95 16.63 1.46
CA LEU A 550 12.57 17.08 1.46
C LEU A 550 11.63 15.88 1.53
N LEU A 551 10.68 15.89 2.48
CA LEU A 551 9.49 15.02 2.44
C LEU A 551 8.78 15.13 1.06
N PRO A 552 7.82 14.26 0.72
CA PRO A 552 7.17 14.24 -0.58
C PRO A 552 6.85 15.63 -1.16
N VAL A 553 7.43 15.92 -2.32
CA VAL A 553 7.26 17.16 -3.09
C VAL A 553 6.89 16.91 -4.56
N PHE A 554 6.64 15.64 -4.90
CA PHE A 554 5.89 15.26 -6.09
C PHE A 554 4.39 15.45 -5.84
N ASP A 555 3.56 15.38 -6.87
CA ASP A 555 2.11 15.56 -6.80
C ASP A 555 1.43 14.50 -5.91
N ILE A 556 0.81 14.96 -4.82
CA ILE A 556 0.15 14.12 -3.81
C ILE A 556 -1.36 14.23 -3.90
N ALA A 557 -2.05 13.21 -3.39
CA ALA A 557 -3.51 13.12 -3.45
C ALA A 557 -4.24 13.83 -2.29
N THR A 558 -3.57 14.09 -1.17
CA THR A 558 -4.21 14.31 0.14
C THR A 558 -4.33 15.77 0.58
N ILE A 559 -3.91 16.73 -0.25
CA ILE A 559 -4.15 18.16 -0.01
C ILE A 559 -4.91 18.75 -1.19
N ASN A 560 -6.03 19.43 -0.94
CA ASN A 560 -6.72 20.19 -1.98
C ASN A 560 -5.81 21.35 -2.44
N GLU A 561 -5.29 21.34 -3.66
CA GLU A 561 -4.44 22.38 -4.24
C GLU A 561 -5.11 23.78 -4.28
N ASN A 562 -6.44 23.88 -4.26
CA ASN A 562 -7.15 25.16 -4.20
C ASN A 562 -7.09 25.77 -2.79
N LYS A 563 -6.15 26.70 -2.59
CA LYS A 563 -5.95 27.42 -1.32
C LYS A 563 -7.21 28.14 -0.79
N ALA A 564 -8.15 28.51 -1.65
CA ALA A 564 -9.39 29.18 -1.22
C ALA A 564 -10.41 28.23 -0.59
N GLU A 565 -10.26 26.92 -0.77
CA GLU A 565 -11.14 25.86 -0.24
C GLU A 565 -10.54 25.17 0.98
N ARG A 566 -9.30 25.51 1.36
CA ARG A 566 -8.67 24.98 2.57
C ARG A 566 -9.15 25.70 3.82
N GLU A 567 -9.22 24.96 4.91
CA GLU A 567 -9.55 25.47 6.23
C GLU A 567 -8.46 25.00 7.21
N ASP A 568 -7.69 25.92 7.79
CA ASP A 568 -6.75 25.61 8.87
C ASP A 568 -7.38 26.01 10.22
N PRO A 569 -7.16 25.24 11.32
CA PRO A 569 -7.71 25.57 12.63
C PRO A 569 -7.08 26.86 13.21
N ASP A 570 -7.86 27.65 13.96
CA ASP A 570 -7.39 28.90 14.58
C ASP A 570 -6.32 28.61 15.66
N PRO A 571 -5.04 29.00 15.45
CA PRO A 571 -3.99 28.73 16.43
C PRO A 571 -4.22 29.44 17.78
N ALA A 572 -4.94 30.57 17.79
CA ALA A 572 -5.26 31.28 19.03
C ALA A 572 -6.30 30.54 19.88
N LEU A 573 -7.24 29.85 19.22
CA LEU A 573 -8.19 28.96 19.88
C LEU A 573 -7.48 27.74 20.46
N LEU A 574 -6.65 27.06 19.67
CA LEU A 574 -5.86 25.91 20.11
C LEU A 574 -4.98 26.25 21.32
N ALA A 575 -4.31 27.41 21.28
CA ALA A 575 -3.48 27.92 22.39
C ALA A 575 -4.27 28.28 23.66
N SER A 576 -5.61 28.39 23.59
CA SER A 576 -6.44 28.74 24.74
C SER A 576 -6.73 27.55 25.67
N TYR A 577 -6.52 26.33 25.17
CA TYR A 577 -6.72 25.09 25.93
C TYR A 577 -5.50 24.71 26.78
N PRO A 578 -5.68 23.94 27.86
CA PRO A 578 -4.58 23.41 28.67
C PRO A 578 -3.60 22.54 27.86
N ALA A 579 -2.34 22.52 28.28
CA ALA A 579 -1.25 21.77 27.64
C ALA A 579 -1.45 20.25 27.56
N ASP A 580 -2.30 19.70 28.42
CA ASP A 580 -2.64 18.27 28.57
C ASP A 580 -4.10 17.97 28.16
N SER A 581 -4.74 18.86 27.40
CA SER A 581 -6.11 18.68 26.93
C SER A 581 -6.17 17.93 25.58
N GLU A 582 -7.24 17.16 25.39
CA GLU A 582 -7.58 16.49 24.13
C GLU A 582 -8.26 17.42 23.11
N GLU A 583 -8.67 18.62 23.52
CA GLU A 583 -9.43 19.54 22.65
C GLU A 583 -8.62 20.00 21.44
N GLN A 584 -7.30 20.17 21.59
CA GLN A 584 -6.44 20.53 20.46
C GLN A 584 -6.41 19.42 19.40
N ALA A 585 -6.22 18.17 19.81
CA ALA A 585 -6.27 17.02 18.90
C ALA A 585 -7.63 16.92 18.23
N ARG A 586 -8.72 16.95 19.01
CA ARG A 586 -10.09 16.89 18.48
C ARG A 586 -10.38 17.97 17.43
N ILE A 587 -9.89 19.20 17.66
CA ILE A 587 -10.05 20.29 16.69
C ILE A 587 -9.15 20.05 15.48
N VAL A 588 -7.90 19.66 15.64
CA VAL A 588 -7.02 19.38 14.50
C VAL A 588 -7.59 18.27 13.61
N GLU A 589 -8.05 17.17 14.20
CA GLU A 589 -8.69 16.05 13.48
C GLU A 589 -9.94 16.47 12.70
N GLU A 590 -10.74 17.41 13.22
CA GLU A 590 -11.91 17.97 12.53
C GLU A 590 -11.55 18.72 11.23
N TYR A 591 -10.31 19.19 11.12
CA TYR A 591 -9.80 19.95 9.98
C TYR A 591 -8.88 19.15 9.07
N ALA A 592 -8.37 17.98 9.50
CA ALA A 592 -7.30 17.25 8.81
C ALA A 592 -7.55 16.98 7.31
N GLU A 593 -8.79 16.68 6.91
CA GLU A 593 -9.15 16.43 5.49
C GLU A 593 -9.35 17.70 4.66
N ARG A 594 -9.29 18.88 5.28
CA ARG A 594 -9.60 20.19 4.67
C ARG A 594 -8.48 21.21 4.88
N ASP A 595 -7.51 20.90 5.72
CA ASP A 595 -6.41 21.81 6.02
C ASP A 595 -5.35 21.77 4.91
N SER A 596 -4.23 22.43 5.16
CA SER A 596 -3.15 22.52 4.20
C SER A 596 -1.99 21.57 4.49
N PHE A 597 -2.20 20.53 5.31
CA PHE A 597 -1.14 19.70 5.86
C PHE A 597 -1.35 18.22 5.56
N ASN A 598 -0.35 17.63 4.90
CA ASN A 598 -0.12 16.20 4.93
C ASN A 598 1.39 15.99 4.74
N TRP A 599 1.95 14.87 5.18
CA TRP A 599 3.32 14.51 4.79
C TRP A 599 3.45 14.21 3.30
N GLY A 600 2.38 13.70 2.67
CA GLY A 600 2.33 13.48 1.23
C GLY A 600 2.83 12.13 0.76
N TYR A 601 2.85 11.11 1.63
CA TYR A 601 3.11 9.72 1.23
C TYR A 601 1.91 9.10 0.52
N ASP A 602 1.28 9.85 -0.40
CA ASP A 602 0.04 9.53 -1.10
C ASP A 602 0.18 9.86 -2.59
N PRO A 603 0.96 9.09 -3.37
CA PRO A 603 1.34 9.50 -4.72
C PRO A 603 0.16 9.56 -5.68
N PHE A 604 0.04 10.71 -6.36
CA PHE A 604 -0.90 10.88 -7.46
C PHE A 604 -0.16 10.93 -8.81
N HIS A 605 0.86 11.80 -8.94
CA HIS A 605 1.76 11.82 -10.12
C HIS A 605 3.24 11.94 -9.72
N TYR A 606 4.01 10.90 -9.97
CA TYR A 606 5.40 10.80 -9.51
C TYR A 606 6.38 11.84 -10.08
N THR A 607 6.06 12.49 -11.20
CA THR A 607 7.01 13.31 -11.99
C THR A 607 6.58 14.76 -12.16
N THR A 608 5.62 15.23 -11.34
CA THR A 608 5.19 16.64 -11.30
C THR A 608 5.38 17.19 -9.89
N PRO A 609 5.88 18.42 -9.69
CA PRO A 609 5.93 19.04 -8.36
C PRO A 609 4.53 19.19 -7.76
N GLU A 610 4.44 19.10 -6.44
CA GLU A 610 3.20 19.31 -5.70
C GLU A 610 2.63 20.72 -5.90
N GLY A 611 1.36 20.85 -6.27
CA GLY A 611 0.75 22.15 -6.54
C GLY A 611 0.35 22.91 -5.27
N SER A 612 0.02 22.22 -4.16
CA SER A 612 -0.30 22.89 -2.90
C SER A 612 0.86 23.67 -2.29
N TYR A 613 2.09 23.32 -2.68
CA TYR A 613 3.33 24.02 -2.32
C TYR A 613 3.76 25.08 -3.35
N ALA A 614 2.97 25.33 -4.39
CA ALA A 614 3.18 26.45 -5.31
C ALA A 614 2.31 27.65 -4.92
N THR A 615 2.77 28.87 -5.23
CA THR A 615 1.94 30.08 -5.01
C THR A 615 0.74 30.14 -5.95
N ASN A 616 0.84 29.48 -7.11
CA ASN A 616 -0.26 29.21 -8.01
C ASN A 616 -0.18 27.73 -8.46
N PRO A 617 -1.13 26.87 -8.05
CA PRO A 617 -1.13 25.47 -8.46
C PRO A 617 -1.46 25.29 -9.94
N ASP A 618 -2.11 26.25 -10.59
CA ASP A 618 -2.62 26.03 -11.95
C ASP A 618 -1.52 26.14 -13.02
N GLY A 619 -1.09 24.98 -13.51
CA GLY A 619 -0.08 24.83 -14.55
C GLY A 619 1.36 25.02 -14.07
N SER A 620 2.22 25.46 -14.99
CA SER A 620 3.68 25.39 -14.88
C SER A 620 4.37 26.25 -13.80
N THR A 621 3.65 27.06 -13.01
CA THR A 621 4.26 27.88 -11.94
C THR A 621 5.02 27.01 -10.93
N ARG A 622 4.43 25.85 -10.56
CA ARG A 622 5.03 24.87 -9.67
C ARG A 622 6.42 24.37 -10.13
N ILE A 623 6.66 24.30 -11.44
CA ILE A 623 7.95 23.90 -12.02
C ILE A 623 9.01 24.96 -11.72
N LEU A 624 8.68 26.23 -11.98
CA LEU A 624 9.60 27.34 -11.77
C LEU A 624 9.96 27.49 -10.28
N GLU A 625 8.96 27.46 -9.40
CA GLU A 625 9.18 27.65 -7.97
C GLU A 625 9.94 26.50 -7.33
N PHE A 626 9.72 25.26 -7.76
CA PHE A 626 10.55 24.12 -7.34
C PHE A 626 12.03 24.34 -7.73
N ARG A 627 12.29 24.77 -8.97
CA ARG A 627 13.66 25.07 -9.43
C ARG A 627 14.28 26.24 -8.66
N GLU A 628 13.51 27.27 -8.33
CA GLU A 628 13.95 28.37 -7.49
C GLU A 628 14.34 27.90 -6.08
N MET A 629 13.55 27.01 -5.47
CA MET A 629 13.86 26.38 -4.18
C MET A 629 15.20 25.63 -4.26
N VAL A 630 15.36 24.72 -5.23
CA VAL A 630 16.59 23.94 -5.40
C VAL A 630 17.80 24.86 -5.61
N GLN A 631 17.65 25.88 -6.46
CA GLN A 631 18.72 26.86 -6.69
C GLN A 631 19.09 27.61 -5.40
N SER A 632 18.11 28.07 -4.62
CA SER A 632 18.33 28.82 -3.38
C SER A 632 19.02 27.98 -2.29
N LEU A 633 18.63 26.71 -2.16
CA LEU A 633 19.26 25.76 -1.25
C LEU A 633 20.72 25.48 -1.66
N ASN A 634 20.96 25.21 -2.95
CA ASN A 634 22.31 25.02 -3.48
C ASN A 634 23.21 26.25 -3.26
N GLN A 635 22.68 27.46 -3.51
CA GLN A 635 23.39 28.73 -3.23
C GLN A 635 23.64 28.97 -1.74
N SER A 636 22.81 28.38 -0.87
CA SER A 636 22.98 28.43 0.59
C SER A 636 23.93 27.35 1.13
N GLY A 637 24.54 26.55 0.25
CA GLY A 637 25.52 25.52 0.62
C GLY A 637 24.93 24.13 0.81
N LEU A 638 23.66 23.91 0.47
CA LEU A 638 22.93 22.66 0.71
C LEU A 638 22.50 22.00 -0.59
N ARG A 639 22.80 20.71 -0.73
CA ARG A 639 22.24 19.83 -1.76
C ARG A 639 20.81 19.43 -1.40
N VAL A 640 20.03 19.02 -2.39
CA VAL A 640 18.62 18.65 -2.20
C VAL A 640 18.39 17.18 -2.48
N VAL A 641 17.93 16.44 -1.48
CA VAL A 641 17.41 15.08 -1.61
C VAL A 641 15.88 15.14 -1.68
N MET A 642 15.29 14.30 -2.52
CA MET A 642 13.84 14.14 -2.60
C MET A 642 13.42 12.80 -2.01
N ASP A 643 12.40 12.81 -1.15
CA ASP A 643 11.65 11.60 -0.81
C ASP A 643 10.84 11.13 -2.02
N VAL A 644 10.95 9.86 -2.37
CA VAL A 644 10.23 9.26 -3.48
C VAL A 644 9.51 7.99 -3.03
N VAL A 645 8.25 7.87 -3.42
CA VAL A 645 7.31 6.88 -2.89
C VAL A 645 6.78 6.02 -4.04
N TYR A 646 7.67 5.24 -4.67
CA TYR A 646 7.26 4.40 -5.80
C TYR A 646 6.62 3.09 -5.38
N ASN A 647 6.64 2.73 -4.09
CA ASN A 647 6.19 1.43 -3.58
C ASN A 647 4.67 1.25 -3.57
N HIS A 648 3.89 2.34 -3.67
CA HIS A 648 2.44 2.32 -3.81
C HIS A 648 1.91 3.52 -4.60
N THR A 649 0.64 3.47 -4.98
CA THR A 649 -0.16 4.62 -5.40
C THR A 649 -1.20 4.95 -4.33
N ASN A 650 -1.75 6.17 -4.35
CA ASN A 650 -2.85 6.54 -3.46
C ASN A 650 -4.11 5.68 -3.70
N ALA A 651 -4.43 5.39 -4.97
CA ALA A 651 -5.64 4.66 -5.35
C ALA A 651 -5.45 3.82 -6.62
N SER A 652 -6.31 2.79 -6.77
CA SER A 652 -6.29 1.82 -7.86
C SER A 652 -7.71 1.58 -8.40
N GLY A 653 -7.86 0.68 -9.37
CA GLY A 653 -9.13 0.41 -10.01
C GLY A 653 -9.75 1.64 -10.67
N GLN A 654 -11.05 1.82 -10.46
CA GLN A 654 -11.84 2.93 -11.04
C GLN A 654 -11.97 4.15 -10.11
N ASP A 655 -11.25 4.18 -8.98
CA ASP A 655 -11.25 5.31 -8.06
C ASP A 655 -10.90 6.63 -8.77
N GLU A 656 -11.48 7.76 -8.33
CA GLU A 656 -11.26 9.06 -8.96
C GLU A 656 -9.78 9.48 -8.98
N LYS A 657 -8.99 9.10 -7.97
CA LYS A 657 -7.56 9.37 -7.87
C LYS A 657 -6.67 8.24 -8.40
N SER A 658 -7.25 7.24 -9.07
CA SER A 658 -6.50 6.19 -9.79
C SER A 658 -6.10 6.69 -11.19
N VAL A 659 -4.81 6.60 -11.51
CA VAL A 659 -4.24 6.94 -12.84
C VAL A 659 -3.79 5.67 -13.55
N LEU A 660 -2.77 5.01 -12.99
CA LEU A 660 -2.11 3.87 -13.60
C LEU A 660 -3.07 2.70 -13.90
N ASP A 661 -3.95 2.37 -12.95
CA ASP A 661 -4.86 1.23 -13.08
C ASP A 661 -6.04 1.51 -14.02
N LYS A 662 -6.39 2.78 -14.26
CA LYS A 662 -7.36 3.17 -15.30
C LYS A 662 -6.80 3.03 -16.71
N VAL A 663 -5.47 3.10 -16.87
CA VAL A 663 -4.79 2.97 -18.17
C VAL A 663 -4.50 1.50 -18.50
N VAL A 664 -3.89 0.76 -17.58
CA VAL A 664 -3.58 -0.67 -17.77
C VAL A 664 -4.00 -1.45 -16.51
N PRO A 665 -5.29 -1.82 -16.40
CA PRO A 665 -5.84 -2.45 -15.21
C PRO A 665 -5.06 -3.70 -14.78
N GLY A 666 -4.64 -3.76 -13.51
CA GLY A 666 -3.97 -4.91 -12.92
C GLY A 666 -2.52 -5.12 -13.34
N TYR A 667 -1.90 -4.16 -14.04
CA TYR A 667 -0.49 -4.23 -14.43
C TYR A 667 0.45 -3.52 -13.45
N TYR A 668 0.20 -2.25 -13.11
CA TYR A 668 1.15 -1.46 -12.31
C TYR A 668 1.14 -1.84 -10.82
N HIS A 669 0.10 -2.54 -10.37
CA HIS A 669 -0.10 -2.92 -8.99
C HIS A 669 0.28 -4.38 -8.75
N ARG A 670 0.81 -4.66 -7.56
CA ARG A 670 1.06 -6.04 -7.13
C ARG A 670 -0.25 -6.66 -6.67
N LEU A 671 -0.51 -7.87 -7.15
CA LEU A 671 -1.74 -8.59 -6.87
C LEU A 671 -1.50 -9.81 -5.98
N ASN A 672 -2.46 -10.09 -5.10
CA ASN A 672 -2.49 -11.30 -4.30
C ASN A 672 -2.95 -12.52 -5.13
N ALA A 673 -3.02 -13.70 -4.51
CA ALA A 673 -3.40 -14.94 -5.20
C ALA A 673 -4.83 -14.95 -5.77
N SER A 674 -5.69 -14.04 -5.30
CA SER A 674 -7.07 -13.86 -5.80
C SER A 674 -7.18 -12.77 -6.87
N GLY A 675 -6.10 -12.04 -7.15
CA GLY A 675 -6.06 -10.93 -8.10
C GLY A 675 -6.43 -9.56 -7.53
N SER A 676 -6.61 -9.44 -6.21
CA SER A 676 -6.81 -8.13 -5.56
C SER A 676 -5.48 -7.43 -5.31
N VAL A 677 -5.48 -6.10 -5.31
CA VAL A 677 -4.29 -5.29 -5.03
C VAL A 677 -3.80 -5.52 -3.59
N GLU A 678 -2.50 -5.76 -3.43
CA GLU A 678 -1.84 -5.87 -2.12
C GLU A 678 -1.75 -4.49 -1.46
N ASN A 679 -1.86 -4.43 -0.13
CA ASN A 679 -1.89 -3.16 0.61
C ASN A 679 -0.97 -3.11 1.83
N SER A 680 0.08 -3.93 1.84
CA SER A 680 0.99 -4.01 2.97
C SER A 680 1.73 -2.70 3.26
N THR A 681 1.87 -1.81 2.27
CA THR A 681 2.58 -0.52 2.43
C THR A 681 1.77 0.52 3.20
N CYS A 682 0.43 0.42 3.17
CA CYS A 682 -0.63 1.30 3.68
C CYS A 682 -1.71 1.50 2.60
N CYS A 683 -1.27 1.61 1.34
CA CYS A 683 -2.09 1.97 0.18
C CYS A 683 -1.97 0.91 -0.92
N GLN A 684 -2.07 1.28 -2.21
CA GLN A 684 -2.15 0.32 -3.31
C GLN A 684 -0.76 -0.05 -3.81
N ASN A 685 -0.20 -1.18 -3.36
CA ASN A 685 1.20 -1.56 -3.65
C ASN A 685 1.46 -1.62 -5.16
N THR A 686 2.54 -0.98 -5.62
CA THR A 686 3.02 -1.12 -6.99
C THR A 686 3.86 -2.38 -7.16
N ALA A 687 4.04 -2.81 -8.41
CA ALA A 687 4.87 -3.97 -8.77
C ALA A 687 6.06 -3.53 -9.63
N THR A 688 7.15 -3.05 -9.02
CA THR A 688 8.36 -2.66 -9.79
C THR A 688 9.08 -3.84 -10.43
N GLU A 689 8.76 -5.08 -10.07
CA GLU A 689 9.18 -6.28 -10.81
C GLU A 689 8.56 -6.39 -12.22
N HIS A 690 7.56 -5.55 -12.54
CA HIS A 690 7.02 -5.42 -13.89
C HIS A 690 7.78 -4.35 -14.68
N ASN A 691 8.15 -4.68 -15.93
CA ASN A 691 9.15 -3.93 -16.69
C ASN A 691 8.77 -2.45 -16.90
N MET A 692 7.49 -2.13 -17.13
CA MET A 692 7.05 -0.77 -17.39
C MET A 692 6.79 0.04 -16.11
N MET A 693 6.59 -0.61 -14.96
CA MET A 693 6.58 0.07 -13.65
C MET A 693 8.01 0.39 -13.19
N GLU A 694 8.97 -0.53 -13.38
CA GLU A 694 10.40 -0.25 -13.22
C GLU A 694 10.83 0.95 -14.08
N LYS A 695 10.43 0.94 -15.37
CA LYS A 695 10.76 2.03 -16.29
C LYS A 695 10.17 3.36 -15.83
N LEU A 696 8.91 3.40 -15.41
CA LEU A 696 8.28 4.62 -14.87
C LEU A 696 9.08 5.18 -13.70
N MET A 697 9.47 4.32 -12.76
CA MET A 697 10.30 4.70 -11.61
C MET A 697 11.65 5.29 -12.04
N VAL A 698 12.39 4.59 -12.91
CA VAL A 698 13.71 5.04 -13.39
C VAL A 698 13.60 6.35 -14.18
N ASP A 699 12.66 6.45 -15.11
CA ASP A 699 12.46 7.64 -15.95
C ASP A 699 12.07 8.86 -15.10
N SER A 700 11.21 8.66 -14.10
CA SER A 700 10.79 9.72 -13.16
C SER A 700 11.97 10.26 -12.37
N VAL A 701 12.77 9.37 -11.74
CA VAL A 701 13.96 9.74 -10.98
C VAL A 701 15.00 10.45 -11.84
N VAL A 702 15.22 9.98 -13.07
CA VAL A 702 16.13 10.64 -14.04
C VAL A 702 15.60 12.03 -14.42
N THR A 703 14.28 12.21 -14.54
CA THR A 703 13.67 13.52 -14.83
C THR A 703 13.94 14.50 -13.69
N TRP A 704 13.71 14.08 -12.43
CA TRP A 704 14.02 14.88 -11.24
C TRP A 704 15.50 15.28 -11.17
N ALA A 705 16.40 14.34 -11.41
CA ALA A 705 17.84 14.60 -11.43
C ALA A 705 18.23 15.58 -12.56
N LYS A 706 17.76 15.35 -13.78
CA LYS A 706 18.18 16.10 -14.97
C LYS A 706 17.55 17.50 -15.02
N TYR A 707 16.22 17.58 -14.91
CA TYR A 707 15.48 18.82 -15.16
C TYR A 707 15.25 19.68 -13.92
N TYR A 708 15.25 19.06 -12.74
CA TYR A 708 15.09 19.76 -11.46
C TYR A 708 16.38 19.81 -10.65
N LYS A 709 17.47 19.20 -11.17
CA LYS A 709 18.80 19.19 -10.55
C LYS A 709 18.76 18.69 -9.11
N VAL A 710 17.91 17.70 -8.81
CA VAL A 710 17.90 17.00 -7.51
C VAL A 710 19.25 16.27 -7.30
N ASP A 711 19.76 16.27 -6.07
CA ASP A 711 21.08 15.77 -5.68
C ASP A 711 21.08 14.36 -5.06
N GLY A 712 19.91 13.81 -4.73
CA GLY A 712 19.79 12.46 -4.20
C GLY A 712 18.34 12.07 -3.98
N PHE A 713 18.12 10.79 -3.70
CA PHE A 713 16.78 10.21 -3.57
C PHE A 713 16.72 9.28 -2.36
N ARG A 714 15.72 9.51 -1.50
CA ARG A 714 15.33 8.60 -0.43
C ARG A 714 14.13 7.80 -0.92
N PHE A 715 14.28 6.48 -0.99
CA PHE A 715 13.20 5.57 -1.37
C PHE A 715 12.42 5.12 -0.14
N ASP A 716 11.18 5.57 -0.07
CA ASP A 716 10.19 5.10 0.89
C ASP A 716 9.93 3.60 0.70
N LEU A 717 9.85 2.86 1.81
CA LEU A 717 9.68 1.41 1.85
C LEU A 717 10.46 0.67 0.75
N MET A 718 11.75 1.00 0.60
CA MET A 718 12.62 0.46 -0.44
C MET A 718 12.62 -1.07 -0.51
N GLY A 719 12.36 -1.75 0.60
CA GLY A 719 12.17 -3.20 0.67
C GLY A 719 11.05 -3.78 -0.20
N HIS A 720 10.14 -2.96 -0.74
CA HIS A 720 9.08 -3.35 -1.68
C HIS A 720 9.49 -3.27 -3.16
N HIS A 721 10.72 -2.81 -3.43
CA HIS A 721 11.34 -2.83 -4.76
C HIS A 721 12.30 -4.01 -4.91
N MET A 722 12.55 -4.45 -6.14
CA MET A 722 13.59 -5.45 -6.36
C MET A 722 14.97 -4.79 -6.21
N LYS A 723 15.94 -5.56 -5.70
CA LYS A 723 17.34 -5.13 -5.60
C LYS A 723 17.89 -4.69 -6.96
N GLU A 724 17.51 -5.39 -8.03
CA GLU A 724 17.97 -5.06 -9.39
C GLU A 724 17.41 -3.73 -9.88
N ASP A 725 16.14 -3.42 -9.58
CA ASP A 725 15.52 -2.13 -9.91
C ASP A 725 16.30 -0.97 -9.26
N MET A 726 16.66 -1.12 -7.99
CA MET A 726 17.43 -0.11 -7.25
C MET A 726 18.85 0.08 -7.81
N ILE A 727 19.50 -1.00 -8.25
CA ILE A 727 20.78 -0.93 -8.95
C ILE A 727 20.63 -0.18 -10.28
N LYS A 728 19.56 -0.44 -11.04
CA LYS A 728 19.28 0.28 -12.31
C LYS A 728 19.03 1.77 -12.08
N VAL A 729 18.29 2.14 -11.02
CA VAL A 729 18.12 3.56 -10.62
C VAL A 729 19.48 4.21 -10.38
N ARG A 730 20.33 3.60 -9.55
CA ARG A 730 21.68 4.10 -9.24
C ARG A 730 22.50 4.28 -10.51
N ASP A 731 22.52 3.26 -11.37
CA ASP A 731 23.33 3.27 -12.60
C ASP A 731 22.83 4.30 -13.62
N ALA A 732 21.50 4.46 -13.76
CA ALA A 732 20.89 5.47 -14.62
C ALA A 732 21.23 6.90 -14.15
N LEU A 733 21.19 7.15 -12.84
CA LEU A 733 21.59 8.42 -12.25
C LEU A 733 23.08 8.70 -12.46
N GLN A 734 23.95 7.72 -12.21
CA GLN A 734 25.40 7.86 -12.38
C GLN A 734 25.82 8.08 -13.83
N ALA A 735 24.99 7.68 -14.80
CA ALA A 735 25.25 7.90 -16.22
C ALA A 735 25.05 9.37 -16.65
N LEU A 736 24.36 10.20 -15.85
CA LEU A 736 24.13 11.61 -16.16
C LEU A 736 25.44 12.41 -16.06
N THR A 737 25.70 13.28 -17.04
CA THR A 737 26.93 14.07 -17.09
C THR A 737 26.68 15.57 -17.26
N PRO A 738 27.55 16.45 -16.75
CA PRO A 738 27.36 17.89 -16.92
C PRO A 738 27.30 18.33 -18.38
N ALA A 739 27.99 17.60 -19.27
CA ALA A 739 28.06 17.94 -20.70
C ALA A 739 26.76 17.63 -21.46
N ASN A 740 26.06 16.54 -21.12
CA ASN A 740 24.86 16.09 -21.84
C ASN A 740 23.56 16.44 -21.10
N ASP A 741 23.61 16.45 -19.76
CA ASP A 741 22.43 16.49 -18.89
C ASP A 741 22.43 17.69 -17.94
N GLY A 742 23.54 18.44 -17.88
CA GLY A 742 23.66 19.63 -17.03
C GLY A 742 23.80 19.32 -15.52
N VAL A 743 24.03 18.06 -15.15
CA VAL A 743 24.24 17.58 -13.77
C VAL A 743 25.35 16.53 -13.69
N ASP A 744 26.07 16.49 -12.57
CA ASP A 744 27.07 15.45 -12.30
C ASP A 744 26.41 14.26 -11.57
N GLY A 745 26.01 13.26 -12.35
CA GLY A 745 25.34 12.05 -11.87
C GLY A 745 26.18 11.23 -10.89
N SER A 746 27.52 11.32 -10.97
CA SER A 746 28.43 10.60 -10.07
C SER A 746 28.34 11.07 -8.61
N LYS A 747 27.66 12.20 -8.37
CA LYS A 747 27.45 12.80 -7.04
C LYS A 747 26.03 12.61 -6.52
N ILE A 748 25.16 11.94 -7.29
CA ILE A 748 23.79 11.67 -6.86
C ILE A 748 23.80 10.43 -5.97
N TYR A 749 23.25 10.57 -4.77
CA TYR A 749 23.22 9.51 -3.78
C TYR A 749 21.81 8.91 -3.65
N VAL A 750 21.74 7.58 -3.46
CA VAL A 750 20.49 6.83 -3.33
C VAL A 750 20.53 6.07 -2.01
N TYR A 751 19.45 6.18 -1.25
CA TYR A 751 19.24 5.42 -0.02
C TYR A 751 17.75 5.18 0.20
N GLY A 752 17.39 4.36 1.19
CA GLY A 752 15.98 4.13 1.51
C GLY A 752 15.72 3.20 2.68
N GLU A 753 14.46 2.83 2.82
CA GLU A 753 13.96 1.99 3.89
C GLU A 753 13.99 0.50 3.52
N GLY A 754 15.11 -0.17 3.81
CA GLY A 754 15.31 -1.58 3.50
C GLY A 754 14.59 -2.56 4.45
N TRP A 755 13.38 -2.24 4.92
CA TRP A 755 12.58 -3.10 5.81
C TRP A 755 12.09 -4.36 5.07
N ASP A 756 11.89 -5.49 5.77
CA ASP A 756 11.46 -6.77 5.16
C ASP A 756 10.13 -7.23 5.76
N PHE A 757 9.02 -6.95 5.08
CA PHE A 757 7.66 -7.30 5.51
C PHE A 757 6.68 -7.37 4.33
N GLY A 758 5.42 -7.72 4.61
CA GLY A 758 4.39 -7.84 3.58
C GLY A 758 4.59 -9.04 2.65
N GLU A 759 4.03 -8.95 1.46
CA GLU A 759 4.03 -9.97 0.42
C GLU A 759 5.41 -10.19 -0.24
N VAL A 760 6.33 -9.23 -0.09
CA VAL A 760 7.69 -9.28 -0.63
C VAL A 760 8.68 -9.96 0.32
N ALA A 761 8.28 -10.15 1.58
CA ALA A 761 9.15 -10.61 2.66
C ALA A 761 9.91 -11.88 2.29
N GLN A 762 11.16 -11.99 2.76
CA GLN A 762 12.00 -13.17 2.52
C GLN A 762 12.20 -13.50 1.03
N ASN A 763 12.17 -12.46 0.18
CA ASN A 763 12.30 -12.57 -1.27
C ASN A 763 11.15 -13.34 -1.96
N ALA A 764 9.95 -13.37 -1.36
CA ALA A 764 8.82 -14.17 -1.89
C ALA A 764 8.43 -13.79 -3.32
N ARG A 765 8.63 -12.52 -3.71
CA ARG A 765 8.36 -12.03 -5.08
C ARG A 765 9.61 -11.89 -5.96
N GLY A 766 10.79 -12.14 -5.42
CA GLY A 766 12.09 -11.84 -6.04
C GLY A 766 13.06 -11.27 -5.01
N ILE A 767 14.34 -11.12 -5.34
CA ILE A 767 15.31 -10.56 -4.38
C ILE A 767 15.01 -9.07 -4.18
N ASN A 768 14.37 -8.74 -3.06
CA ASN A 768 13.92 -7.39 -2.73
C ASN A 768 15.03 -6.55 -2.06
N ALA A 769 14.92 -5.23 -2.09
CA ALA A 769 15.97 -4.29 -1.66
C ALA A 769 16.02 -4.07 -0.13
N THR A 770 16.19 -5.16 0.62
CA THR A 770 16.28 -5.15 2.09
C THR A 770 17.68 -4.81 2.60
N GLN A 771 17.80 -4.42 3.87
CA GLN A 771 19.08 -4.18 4.55
C GLN A 771 20.07 -5.36 4.41
N LEU A 772 19.58 -6.60 4.35
CA LEU A 772 20.45 -7.79 4.20
C LEU A 772 20.83 -8.08 2.74
N ASN A 773 20.03 -7.61 1.78
CA ASN A 773 20.26 -7.82 0.36
C ASN A 773 21.08 -6.69 -0.29
N MET A 774 21.00 -5.46 0.22
CA MET A 774 21.69 -4.29 -0.35
C MET A 774 23.20 -4.15 -0.14
N PRO A 775 23.89 -4.83 0.80
CA PRO A 775 25.33 -4.66 0.95
C PRO A 775 26.12 -5.00 -0.32
N GLY A 776 27.10 -4.16 -0.65
CA GLY A 776 27.90 -4.18 -1.88
C GLY A 776 27.29 -3.42 -3.07
N THR A 777 26.14 -2.77 -2.89
CA THR A 777 25.51 -1.94 -3.93
C THR A 777 25.88 -0.46 -3.78
N GLY A 778 26.42 -0.03 -2.64
CA GLY A 778 26.66 1.39 -2.39
C GLY A 778 25.40 2.24 -2.26
N ILE A 779 24.22 1.62 -2.13
CA ILE A 779 22.94 2.27 -1.82
C ILE A 779 22.71 2.18 -0.32
N GLY A 780 22.35 3.30 0.31
CA GLY A 780 22.16 3.38 1.76
C GLY A 780 20.87 2.74 2.26
N THR A 781 20.89 2.16 3.46
CA THR A 781 19.68 1.80 4.21
C THR A 781 19.68 2.39 5.62
N PHE A 782 18.51 2.79 6.11
CA PHE A 782 18.34 3.26 7.49
C PHE A 782 18.76 2.21 8.53
N ASN A 783 19.39 2.66 9.62
CA ASN A 783 19.87 1.82 10.72
C ASN A 783 18.98 1.92 11.96
N ASP A 784 17.93 1.11 11.97
CA ASP A 784 17.06 0.82 13.11
C ASP A 784 17.81 0.28 14.35
N ARG A 785 18.93 -0.44 14.17
CA ARG A 785 19.68 -1.00 15.30
C ARG A 785 20.29 0.09 16.20
N LEU A 786 20.96 1.07 15.60
CA LEU A 786 21.49 2.20 16.36
C LEU A 786 20.35 3.03 16.97
N ARG A 787 19.30 3.31 16.17
CA ARG A 787 18.11 4.05 16.61
C ARG A 787 17.54 3.47 17.91
N ASP A 788 17.21 2.17 17.90
CA ASP A 788 16.56 1.50 19.02
C ASP A 788 17.48 1.31 20.21
N ALA A 789 18.75 1.00 19.99
CA ALA A 789 19.74 0.87 21.07
C ALA A 789 19.92 2.19 21.84
N VAL A 790 19.93 3.32 21.11
CA VAL A 790 20.02 4.66 21.68
C VAL A 790 18.73 5.04 22.40
N ARG A 791 17.59 5.05 21.69
CA ARG A 791 16.28 5.51 22.21
C ARG A 791 15.71 4.58 23.27
N GLY A 792 15.87 3.27 23.11
CA GLY A 792 15.24 2.24 23.93
C GLY A 792 13.86 1.83 23.42
N GLY A 793 13.59 0.53 23.43
CA GLY A 793 12.36 -0.02 22.87
C GLY A 793 12.40 -0.15 21.35
N GLY A 794 11.25 0.01 20.70
CA GLY A 794 11.11 0.05 19.25
C GLY A 794 9.88 0.85 18.81
N PRO A 795 9.65 1.01 17.50
CA PRO A 795 8.59 1.86 16.94
C PRO A 795 7.17 1.32 17.23
N PHE A 796 7.05 0.03 17.55
CA PHE A 796 5.78 -0.62 17.87
C PHE A 796 5.41 -0.55 19.35
N ASP A 797 6.23 0.09 20.19
CA ASP A 797 5.93 0.25 21.62
C ASP A 797 4.82 1.29 21.82
N ILE A 798 3.72 0.87 22.44
CA ILE A 798 2.59 1.71 22.83
C ILE A 798 2.39 1.71 24.35
N GLU A 799 1.61 2.66 24.87
CA GLU A 799 1.25 2.75 26.29
C GLU A 799 2.47 2.64 27.23
N GLN A 800 2.43 1.73 28.21
CA GLN A 800 3.52 1.51 29.16
C GLN A 800 4.81 1.03 28.47
N ALA A 801 4.71 0.32 27.35
CA ALA A 801 5.89 -0.14 26.62
C ALA A 801 6.71 1.04 26.05
N LEU A 802 6.06 2.18 25.77
CA LEU A 802 6.74 3.40 25.32
C LEU A 802 7.74 3.92 26.36
N LYS A 803 7.59 3.59 27.64
CA LYS A 803 8.55 3.96 28.70
C LYS A 803 9.81 3.09 28.76
N LYS A 804 9.95 2.04 27.94
CA LYS A 804 11.16 1.19 27.92
C LYS A 804 12.41 2.02 27.63
N GLN A 805 13.37 2.03 28.55
CA GLN A 805 14.59 2.83 28.46
C GLN A 805 15.64 2.18 27.53
N GLY A 806 16.49 3.04 26.97
CA GLY A 806 17.65 2.72 26.14
C GLY A 806 18.93 3.30 26.72
N PHE A 807 19.95 3.45 25.88
CA PHE A 807 21.28 3.85 26.31
C PHE A 807 21.34 5.27 26.88
N ILE A 808 20.54 6.22 26.35
CA ILE A 808 20.67 7.64 26.72
C ILE A 808 19.76 8.08 27.87
N ASN A 809 18.78 7.28 28.26
CA ASN A 809 17.67 7.74 29.11
C ASN A 809 17.42 6.87 30.36
N GLY A 810 18.43 6.12 30.82
CA GLY A 810 18.45 5.60 32.20
C GLY A 810 18.41 4.08 32.36
N LEU A 811 18.43 3.28 31.28
CA LEU A 811 18.39 1.83 31.40
C LEU A 811 19.50 1.33 32.34
N TYR A 812 19.12 0.60 33.40
CA TYR A 812 19.97 0.11 34.49
C TYR A 812 20.59 1.17 35.42
N TYR A 813 21.18 2.25 34.90
CA TYR A 813 21.93 3.20 35.72
C TYR A 813 21.08 4.28 36.39
N ASP A 814 19.88 4.54 35.86
CA ASP A 814 18.89 5.48 36.40
C ASP A 814 17.47 5.05 35.99
N PRO A 815 16.94 3.95 36.54
CA PRO A 815 15.69 3.36 36.05
C PRO A 815 14.47 4.26 36.31
N ASN A 816 13.54 4.30 35.35
CA ASN A 816 12.25 4.98 35.51
C ASN A 816 11.23 4.12 36.29
N ASP A 817 9.95 4.53 36.28
CA ASP A 817 8.87 3.88 37.02
C ASP A 817 8.36 2.57 36.38
N LEU A 818 8.79 2.24 35.15
CA LEU A 818 8.42 1.02 34.46
C LEU A 818 9.24 -0.18 35.00
N ASP A 819 8.57 -1.28 35.34
CA ASP A 819 9.26 -2.54 35.61
C ASP A 819 9.82 -3.12 34.29
N GLN A 820 11.15 -3.12 34.18
CA GLN A 820 11.88 -3.54 32.99
C GLN A 820 12.77 -4.78 33.26
N GLY A 821 12.44 -5.52 34.32
CA GLY A 821 13.18 -6.68 34.81
C GLY A 821 14.14 -6.35 35.96
N ASP A 822 14.78 -7.38 36.52
CA ASP A 822 15.77 -7.19 37.58
C ASP A 822 17.04 -6.47 37.08
N ALA A 823 17.88 -6.05 38.03
CA ALA A 823 19.08 -5.27 37.72
C ALA A 823 20.07 -6.00 36.79
N ASP A 824 20.15 -7.33 36.85
CA ASP A 824 21.05 -8.11 35.99
C ASP A 824 20.51 -8.21 34.56
N ALA A 825 19.19 -8.36 34.39
CA ALA A 825 18.51 -8.33 33.10
C ALA A 825 18.63 -6.94 32.44
N GLN A 826 18.38 -5.86 33.19
CA GLN A 826 18.52 -4.49 32.69
C GLN A 826 19.96 -4.19 32.28
N LYS A 827 20.95 -4.58 33.10
CA LYS A 827 22.37 -4.42 32.78
C LYS A 827 22.76 -5.17 31.53
N SER A 828 22.29 -6.41 31.38
CA SER A 828 22.58 -7.24 30.22
C SER A 828 22.04 -6.60 28.93
N ARG A 829 20.84 -6.00 28.99
CA ARG A 829 20.25 -5.23 27.87
C ARG A 829 21.02 -3.94 27.58
N LEU A 830 21.39 -3.15 28.60
CA LEU A 830 22.22 -1.95 28.42
C LEU A 830 23.54 -2.28 27.71
N LEU A 831 24.20 -3.37 28.13
CA LEU A 831 25.44 -3.81 27.51
C LEU A 831 25.24 -4.34 26.08
N LEU A 832 24.07 -4.91 25.75
CA LEU A 832 23.73 -5.24 24.35
C LEU A 832 23.59 -3.97 23.51
N ASN A 833 22.80 -3.00 24.01
CA ASN A 833 22.62 -1.72 23.33
C ASN A 833 23.97 -1.03 23.11
N GLN A 834 24.88 -1.12 24.08
CA GLN A 834 26.24 -0.59 23.92
C GLN A 834 27.01 -1.27 22.77
N ASP A 835 26.93 -2.60 22.64
CA ASP A 835 27.57 -3.31 21.53
C ASP A 835 26.91 -2.95 20.19
N GLN A 836 25.59 -2.83 20.14
CA GLN A 836 24.86 -2.40 18.95
C GLN A 836 25.26 -0.99 18.51
N ILE A 837 25.37 -0.06 19.46
CA ILE A 837 25.86 1.31 19.23
C ILE A 837 27.29 1.29 18.71
N ARG A 838 28.20 0.48 19.29
CA ARG A 838 29.58 0.37 18.81
C ARG A 838 29.67 -0.10 17.36
N VAL A 839 28.80 -1.04 16.96
CA VAL A 839 28.72 -1.51 15.56
C VAL A 839 28.20 -0.38 14.66
N GLY A 840 27.13 0.32 15.05
CA GLY A 840 26.60 1.47 14.31
C GLY A 840 27.63 2.61 14.14
N LEU A 841 28.34 2.98 15.21
CA LEU A 841 29.43 3.96 15.19
C LEU A 841 30.55 3.59 14.19
N ALA A 842 30.75 2.31 13.93
CA ALA A 842 31.74 1.79 12.99
C ALA A 842 31.16 1.55 11.57
N GLY A 843 30.09 2.24 11.20
CA GLY A 843 29.48 2.17 9.86
C GLY A 843 28.54 0.98 9.69
N ASN A 844 28.08 0.39 10.80
CA ASN A 844 27.25 -0.81 10.87
C ASN A 844 27.80 -2.01 10.08
N LEU A 845 29.13 -2.06 9.98
CA LEU A 845 29.85 -3.01 9.14
C LEU A 845 29.71 -4.44 9.67
N ARG A 846 29.35 -5.35 8.77
CA ARG A 846 29.16 -6.77 9.07
C ARG A 846 30.42 -7.43 9.63
N ASP A 847 31.58 -7.09 9.07
CA ASP A 847 32.87 -7.71 9.38
C ASP A 847 33.74 -6.91 10.38
N TYR A 848 33.22 -5.82 10.96
CA TYR A 848 33.93 -5.05 11.99
C TYR A 848 34.16 -5.89 13.24
N LEU A 849 35.43 -6.11 13.60
CA LEU A 849 35.84 -6.98 14.70
C LEU A 849 36.13 -6.17 15.97
N PHE A 850 35.43 -6.46 17.07
CA PHE A 850 35.62 -5.79 18.36
C PHE A 850 35.43 -6.73 19.54
N THR A 851 35.74 -6.26 20.75
CA THR A 851 35.47 -7.00 22.00
C THR A 851 34.08 -6.65 22.51
N ASP A 852 33.19 -7.64 22.60
CA ASP A 852 31.79 -7.45 23.03
C ASP A 852 31.65 -7.34 24.57
N ARG A 853 30.40 -7.21 25.02
CA ARG A 853 30.00 -7.21 26.44
C ARG A 853 30.42 -8.45 27.23
N THR A 854 30.70 -9.58 26.57
CA THR A 854 31.14 -10.83 27.22
C THR A 854 32.65 -10.94 27.30
N GLY A 855 33.39 -10.03 26.66
CA GLY A 855 34.84 -10.09 26.52
C GLY A 855 35.32 -10.95 25.36
N ALA A 856 34.41 -11.43 24.51
CA ALA A 856 34.72 -12.21 23.32
C ALA A 856 35.06 -11.29 22.15
N GLN A 857 35.95 -11.74 21.27
CA GLN A 857 36.12 -11.11 19.96
C GLN A 857 34.98 -11.56 19.05
N VAL A 858 34.17 -10.61 18.59
CA VAL A 858 33.03 -10.85 17.70
C VAL A 858 33.04 -9.86 16.54
N LYS A 859 32.37 -10.24 15.45
CA LYS A 859 32.06 -9.36 14.32
C LYS A 859 30.75 -8.59 14.54
N GLY A 860 30.56 -7.49 13.82
CA GLY A 860 29.30 -6.73 13.83
C GLY A 860 28.07 -7.60 13.51
N SER A 861 28.20 -8.59 12.62
CA SER A 861 27.13 -9.55 12.30
C SER A 861 26.78 -10.53 13.40
N GLU A 862 27.67 -10.72 14.37
CA GLU A 862 27.49 -11.68 15.47
C GLU A 862 26.81 -11.03 16.67
N VAL A 863 26.61 -9.70 16.65
CA VAL A 863 25.83 -8.97 17.65
C VAL A 863 24.36 -9.06 17.30
N ASP A 864 23.57 -9.62 18.21
CA ASP A 864 22.12 -9.81 18.04
C ASP A 864 21.35 -8.48 18.04
N TYR A 865 20.38 -8.39 17.15
CA TYR A 865 19.31 -7.41 17.15
C TYR A 865 18.00 -8.13 16.79
N ASN A 866 17.21 -8.48 17.81
CA ASN A 866 15.91 -9.14 17.64
C ASN A 866 15.96 -10.40 16.75
N GLY A 867 17.01 -11.21 16.86
CA GLY A 867 17.21 -12.41 16.04
C GLY A 867 17.86 -12.16 14.66
N SER A 868 18.16 -10.91 14.33
CA SER A 868 18.89 -10.48 13.13
C SER A 868 20.30 -9.98 13.47
N PRO A 869 21.25 -9.97 12.51
CA PRO A 869 22.54 -9.35 12.73
C PRO A 869 22.41 -7.83 12.93
N THR A 870 23.19 -7.27 13.85
CA THR A 870 23.32 -5.81 13.99
C THR A 870 24.06 -5.24 12.78
N GLY A 871 25.31 -5.68 12.57
CA GLY A 871 26.11 -5.22 11.44
C GLY A 871 25.76 -5.99 10.17
N TYR A 872 25.39 -5.27 9.10
CA TYR A 872 25.00 -5.86 7.82
C TYR A 872 25.73 -5.27 6.61
N THR A 873 26.25 -4.04 6.69
CA THR A 873 26.86 -3.34 5.54
C THR A 873 28.25 -3.87 5.19
N LEU A 874 28.68 -3.59 3.95
CA LEU A 874 30.05 -3.81 3.48
C LEU A 874 30.87 -2.52 3.42
N ASP A 875 30.21 -1.38 3.29
CA ASP A 875 30.83 -0.06 3.23
C ASP A 875 30.02 0.93 4.08
N PRO A 876 30.66 1.88 4.80
CA PRO A 876 29.93 2.90 5.58
C PRO A 876 28.97 3.75 4.74
N GLN A 877 29.19 3.92 3.42
CA GLN A 877 28.22 4.60 2.57
C GLN A 877 26.87 3.86 2.45
N GLU A 878 26.75 2.63 2.96
CA GLU A 878 25.53 1.82 2.86
C GLU A 878 24.64 1.96 4.10
N VAL A 879 25.03 2.77 5.09
CA VAL A 879 24.26 2.98 6.31
C VAL A 879 23.85 4.43 6.49
N ILE A 880 22.56 4.64 6.78
CA ILE A 880 22.02 5.92 7.26
C ILE A 880 21.77 5.80 8.77
N ASN A 881 22.59 6.46 9.57
CA ASN A 881 22.48 6.43 11.03
C ASN A 881 21.56 7.55 11.51
N TYR A 882 20.59 7.22 12.36
CA TYR A 882 19.60 8.15 12.87
C TYR A 882 19.06 7.72 14.23
N VAL A 883 18.44 8.66 14.94
CA VAL A 883 17.72 8.44 16.20
C VAL A 883 16.37 9.17 16.24
N GLU A 884 16.02 9.84 15.14
CA GLU A 884 14.82 10.65 14.96
C GLU A 884 14.61 10.84 13.45
N ALA A 885 13.36 10.76 13.01
CA ALA A 885 12.88 10.99 11.66
C ALA A 885 11.44 11.53 11.75
N HIS A 886 10.80 11.83 10.62
CA HIS A 886 9.44 12.35 10.57
C HIS A 886 8.41 11.41 11.23
N ASP A 887 8.60 10.10 11.07
CA ASP A 887 7.80 9.02 11.63
C ASP A 887 8.23 8.66 13.07
N ASN A 888 7.27 8.16 13.85
CA ASN A 888 7.41 7.94 15.30
C ASN A 888 7.61 9.27 16.06
N GLN A 889 7.82 9.17 17.37
CA GLN A 889 8.01 10.34 18.22
C GLN A 889 9.38 11.00 17.98
N THR A 890 9.45 12.32 18.15
CA THR A 890 10.73 13.07 18.16
C THR A 890 11.68 12.56 19.26
N LEU A 891 12.99 12.84 19.17
CA LEU A 891 13.94 12.45 20.23
C LEU A 891 13.62 13.18 21.54
N PHE A 892 13.22 14.44 21.48
CA PHE A 892 12.85 15.20 22.67
C PHE A 892 11.67 14.54 23.38
N ASP A 893 10.61 14.23 22.63
CA ASP A 893 9.41 13.56 23.14
C ASP A 893 9.75 12.23 23.81
N ILE A 894 10.56 11.40 23.15
CA ILE A 894 11.02 10.13 23.73
C ILE A 894 11.84 10.32 25.01
N VAL A 895 12.71 11.33 25.06
CA VAL A 895 13.46 11.64 26.29
C VAL A 895 12.52 12.09 27.40
N GLN A 896 11.46 12.86 27.09
CA GLN A 896 10.44 13.22 28.07
C GLN A 896 9.74 11.98 28.62
N THR A 897 9.35 11.05 27.75
CA THR A 897 8.61 9.83 28.13
C THR A 897 9.46 8.82 28.90
N LYS A 898 10.73 8.62 28.51
CA LYS A 898 11.54 7.50 29.00
C LYS A 898 12.46 7.84 30.17
N ALA A 899 12.92 9.08 30.30
CA ALA A 899 13.82 9.44 31.40
C ALA A 899 13.09 9.45 32.75
N PRO A 900 13.79 9.22 33.88
CA PRO A 900 13.20 9.24 35.22
C PRO A 900 12.40 10.51 35.50
N ALA A 901 11.30 10.37 36.24
CA ALA A 901 10.37 11.47 36.47
C ALA A 901 11.02 12.69 37.18
N ASP A 902 12.06 12.47 37.98
CA ASP A 902 12.83 13.50 38.68
C ASP A 902 14.03 14.05 37.89
N ALA A 903 14.31 13.54 36.69
CA ALA A 903 15.33 14.08 35.79
C ALA A 903 14.99 15.51 35.38
N THR A 904 15.92 16.43 35.61
CA THR A 904 15.76 17.85 35.28
C THR A 904 15.76 18.09 33.78
N ILE A 905 15.19 19.21 33.32
CA ILE A 905 15.25 19.59 31.90
C ILE A 905 16.69 19.71 31.41
N ALA A 906 17.62 20.19 32.23
CA ALA A 906 19.04 20.26 31.86
C ALA A 906 19.66 18.87 31.63
N GLU A 907 19.25 17.86 32.39
CA GLU A 907 19.67 16.47 32.17
C GLU A 907 19.03 15.91 30.91
N ARG A 908 17.73 16.14 30.69
CA ARG A 908 17.01 15.69 29.48
C ARG A 908 17.61 16.30 28.21
N VAL A 909 17.97 17.58 28.22
CA VAL A 909 18.68 18.21 27.10
C VAL A 909 20.04 17.55 26.86
N ARG A 910 20.76 17.13 27.91
CA ARG A 910 22.02 16.38 27.74
C ARG A 910 21.79 14.97 27.19
N MET A 911 20.69 14.31 27.57
CA MET A 911 20.31 13.01 26.98
C MET A 911 20.01 13.16 25.49
N HIS A 912 19.24 14.19 25.11
CA HIS A 912 18.96 14.55 23.72
C HIS A 912 20.26 14.81 22.93
N ASN A 913 21.12 15.68 23.45
CA ASN A 913 22.40 16.00 22.81
C ASN A 913 23.29 14.75 22.66
N LEU A 914 23.33 13.86 23.66
CA LEU A 914 24.07 12.60 23.53
C LEU A 914 23.50 11.70 22.42
N GLY A 915 22.18 11.65 22.27
CA GLY A 915 21.53 10.95 21.15
C GLY A 915 21.97 11.51 19.80
N MET A 916 21.99 12.84 19.66
CA MET A 916 22.50 13.52 18.45
C MET A 916 23.99 13.27 18.21
N ASP A 917 24.83 13.39 19.25
CA ASP A 917 26.28 13.20 19.19
C ASP A 917 26.63 11.79 18.70
N LEU A 918 25.87 10.78 19.16
CA LEU A 918 26.03 9.40 18.72
C LEU A 918 25.74 9.20 17.24
N VAL A 919 24.94 10.07 16.60
CA VAL A 919 24.69 10.06 15.14
C VAL A 919 25.72 10.90 14.40
N ALA A 920 25.97 12.13 14.86
CA ALA A 920 26.88 13.09 14.26
C ALA A 920 28.33 12.61 14.16
N LEU A 921 28.74 11.70 15.06
CA LEU A 921 30.11 11.18 15.15
C LEU A 921 30.24 9.74 14.62
N THR A 922 29.20 9.18 13.99
CA THR A 922 29.28 7.86 13.35
C THR A 922 30.17 7.87 12.11
N GLN A 923 30.76 6.72 11.78
CA GLN A 923 31.06 6.41 10.38
C GLN A 923 29.74 6.13 9.63
N GLY A 924 29.73 6.39 8.32
CA GLY A 924 28.54 6.31 7.48
C GLY A 924 27.83 7.65 7.38
N VAL A 925 26.57 7.66 6.94
CA VAL A 925 25.83 8.89 6.64
C VAL A 925 24.93 9.27 7.84
N PRO A 926 25.18 10.39 8.54
CA PRO A 926 24.32 10.87 9.61
C PRO A 926 23.03 11.50 9.06
N PHE A 927 21.93 11.27 9.76
CA PHE A 927 20.60 11.78 9.42
C PHE A 927 19.93 12.40 10.64
N PHE A 928 19.36 13.59 10.44
CA PHE A 928 18.67 14.36 11.47
C PHE A 928 17.29 14.81 10.97
N GLN A 929 16.27 14.69 11.82
CA GLN A 929 14.99 15.31 11.55
C GLN A 929 15.10 16.82 11.72
N ALA A 930 14.39 17.59 10.90
CA ALA A 930 14.31 19.03 11.07
C ALA A 930 13.76 19.40 12.44
N GLY A 931 14.48 20.28 13.13
CA GLY A 931 14.16 20.74 14.48
C GLY A 931 14.80 19.91 15.59
N GLN A 932 15.43 18.77 15.29
CA GLN A 932 16.13 17.96 16.27
C GLN A 932 17.22 18.77 16.99
N ASP A 933 17.94 19.64 16.28
CA ASP A 933 18.97 20.53 16.82
C ASP A 933 18.42 21.68 17.70
N MET A 934 17.10 21.86 17.73
CA MET A 934 16.38 22.82 18.58
C MET A 934 15.32 22.16 19.47
N LEU A 935 15.50 20.87 19.79
CA LEU A 935 14.67 20.11 20.73
C LEU A 935 13.19 19.99 20.30
N ARG A 936 12.92 19.93 18.99
CA ARG A 936 11.56 19.81 18.45
C ARG A 936 10.75 18.74 19.18
N SER A 937 9.52 19.09 19.47
CA SER A 937 8.48 18.20 20.00
C SER A 937 7.30 18.20 19.03
N LYS A 938 6.58 17.08 18.98
CA LYS A 938 5.24 16.99 18.40
C LYS A 938 4.19 16.67 19.46
N SER A 939 4.48 17.03 20.71
CA SER A 939 3.62 16.80 21.88
C SER A 939 3.28 15.32 22.06
N LEU A 940 4.28 14.45 21.88
CA LEU A 940 4.18 12.98 21.91
C LEU A 940 3.48 12.32 20.71
N ASP A 941 3.09 13.08 19.68
CA ASP A 941 2.53 12.50 18.46
C ASP A 941 3.53 11.53 17.81
N ARG A 942 3.07 10.28 17.59
CA ARG A 942 3.87 9.21 17.00
C ARG A 942 3.72 9.13 15.48
N ASN A 943 2.65 9.66 14.90
CA ASN A 943 2.36 9.53 13.49
C ASN A 943 1.64 10.79 13.00
N SER A 944 2.40 11.87 12.91
CA SER A 944 1.88 13.22 12.73
C SER A 944 1.63 13.58 11.25
N PHE A 945 1.38 12.59 10.41
CA PHE A 945 1.21 12.76 8.97
C PHE A 945 0.04 13.68 8.62
N ASN A 946 -1.03 13.62 9.43
CA ASN A 946 -2.25 14.40 9.24
C ASN A 946 -2.60 15.25 10.49
N SER A 947 -1.60 15.59 11.31
CA SER A 947 -1.79 16.32 12.58
C SER A 947 -1.64 17.84 12.45
N GLY A 948 -1.78 18.36 11.24
CA GLY A 948 -1.79 19.79 10.95
C GLY A 948 -0.49 20.53 11.31
N ASP A 949 -0.53 21.85 11.09
CA ASP A 949 0.56 22.75 11.48
C ASP A 949 0.78 22.81 13.00
N TRP A 950 -0.28 22.55 13.78
CA TRP A 950 -0.25 22.73 15.24
C TRP A 950 0.74 21.78 15.92
N PHE A 951 0.65 20.47 15.64
CA PHE A 951 1.55 19.49 16.23
C PHE A 951 2.90 19.43 15.49
N ASN A 952 2.95 19.78 14.20
CA ASN A 952 4.18 19.74 13.41
C ASN A 952 5.02 21.02 13.44
N LYS A 953 4.58 22.09 14.13
CA LYS A 953 5.25 23.40 14.17
C LYS A 953 6.76 23.31 14.42
N LEU A 954 7.54 23.88 13.50
CA LEU A 954 8.92 24.34 13.77
C LEU A 954 8.89 25.81 14.17
N ASP A 955 9.64 26.21 15.19
CA ASP A 955 9.69 27.61 15.64
C ASP A 955 11.10 28.19 15.53
N PHE A 956 11.41 28.75 14.37
CA PHE A 956 12.71 29.37 14.09
C PHE A 956 12.96 30.69 14.84
N THR A 957 12.03 31.14 15.71
CA THR A 957 12.32 32.20 16.69
C THR A 957 13.04 31.65 17.93
N TYR A 958 13.01 30.32 18.12
CA TYR A 958 13.56 29.57 19.27
C TYR A 958 12.86 29.86 20.61
N GLU A 959 11.70 30.52 20.59
CA GLU A 959 10.91 30.82 21.80
C GLU A 959 10.19 29.57 22.35
N THR A 960 9.79 28.66 21.47
CA THR A 960 9.12 27.39 21.82
C THR A 960 9.74 26.22 21.06
N ASN A 961 9.63 25.00 21.61
CA ASN A 961 9.99 23.76 20.91
C ASN A 961 8.76 22.90 20.56
N ASN A 962 7.55 23.45 20.76
CA ASN A 962 6.26 22.80 20.56
C ASN A 962 5.92 21.63 21.53
N TRP A 963 6.51 21.61 22.73
CA TRP A 963 6.14 20.67 23.80
C TRP A 963 4.95 21.16 24.62
N GLY A 964 4.02 20.24 24.94
CA GLY A 964 2.87 20.53 25.80
C GLY A 964 1.86 21.45 25.14
N VAL A 965 1.53 21.18 23.87
CA VAL A 965 0.55 21.94 23.08
C VAL A 965 -0.80 21.22 22.99
N GLY A 966 -1.05 20.24 23.85
CA GLY A 966 -2.20 19.34 23.81
C GLY A 966 -1.75 17.88 23.79
N LEU A 967 -2.64 16.97 24.17
CA LEU A 967 -2.46 15.56 23.86
C LEU A 967 -2.53 15.38 22.33
N PRO A 968 -1.73 14.47 21.75
CA PRO A 968 -1.70 14.28 20.30
C PRO A 968 -2.96 13.57 19.79
N PRO A 969 -3.25 13.64 18.48
CA PRO A 969 -4.26 12.81 17.82
C PRO A 969 -4.10 11.31 18.11
N GLY A 970 -5.22 10.57 18.07
CA GLY A 970 -5.34 9.17 18.47
C GLY A 970 -4.55 8.16 17.64
#